data_AF-A0A3E2VJK0-F1
#
_entry.id   AF-A0A3E2VJK0-F1
#
_cell.length_a   1.000
_cell.length_b   1.000
_cell.length_c   1.000
_cell.angle_alpha   90.00
_cell.angle_beta   90.00
_cell.angle_gamma   90.00
#
_symmetry.space_group_name_H-M   'P 1'
#
loop_
_entity.id
_entity.type
_entity.pdbx_description
1 polymer ?
#
loop_
_entity_poly.entity_id
_entity_poly.type
_entity_poly.pdbx_seq_one_letter_code
_entity_poly.pdbx_strand_id
1 'polypeptide(L)'
;MKKYVRSTTIYIVLALAILLPVWTAPFYASQKPDSQEYIQDIPDSEPKVLTVGYSPIPGICTVDAFGNLQGLMIDYLNEIAKYNNWDYTYVEADPNDLIDEFIEGKFDLVGGAYYLPSLEQYMAYPKYSMGNSKAVLLCRKDDPDIKSYELNTLNGKIIGVYGQADEKIRRLRDFLQLNSIQCGVRIYSIEDLSSEGDLYRFLENGDVDLLLGNETEAGTDFRIAAEFTAQPYYIVTRPGNQEILDGLNLGLEKILDSEPRFSDERYEKNFQNVDTSKIQLSQEELDYVAQKKTVTVAAVENWHPFYCLNNNSDHHSGILPDLLANISDYSGLTFNYVFTKTYEEAVELVKARKADMLGNYLDPQEYAAQNGLALSRSYMNLNNIIVKNKSANYPSDGLTAGIMNGRFMPAGIPCSQIRYYDSPEDCLRAVNSNEVDFAYGLSSSIEQEMQNHRYANVVPISSINNSTEICFAMDRPINPDLMTILNKAIGNLSTGERNALTNRNMVSMGYSSMSMSELIYANPLAFISIFSAFVLMAAASLVMIMRARLKNSMIQSELEKAEAKSKAKGEFLSRMSHEIRTPMNAIMGLANLTCMEEHLPAQVETNLKKILSSSQYLLSLINDILDMSRIENGKLQISPETFSLRNLLDDLESMMRTQAEARQLRFEVDFKLSHSSIDGDPVRLRQVLVNLLSNAIKFTPKGGLVQILVHETDSDMGTASFLFSVKDNGVGIPLEYQKRIFDSFEQLGSSVSRSEGTGLGLPISSSIVQAMGGKLELRSIPDKGSEFFFLLRFPLSQCAQETPKLSPAPDHMETGHAETVSLKGVRILLAEDNDLNAEIAVELLQMWGAQVDRACNGQEALDLFTGGPAGQYQAILMDIRMPVMDGLDATVNIRSSSHPDSASVPIIAMTANSFKEDSDAAAKAGMTGFVSKPVDMDYLLKVLGENIRNA
;
A
#
# COMPACT_ATOMS: atom_id res chain seq x y z
N MET A 1 -27.39 -14.40 48.92
CA MET A 1 -26.90 -15.11 50.13
C MET A 1 -27.52 -16.50 50.14
N LYS A 2 -26.88 -17.68 50.27
CA LYS A 2 -25.50 -18.15 50.46
C LYS A 2 -25.47 -19.57 49.81
N LYS A 3 -25.02 -19.71 48.56
CA LYS A 3 -24.53 -21.00 48.00
C LYS A 3 -23.85 -20.89 46.62
N TYR A 4 -23.90 -19.74 45.96
CA TYR A 4 -23.28 -19.50 44.65
C TYR A 4 -21.98 -18.67 44.66
N VAL A 5 -21.31 -18.52 45.82
CA VAL A 5 -20.11 -17.66 45.96
C VAL A 5 -18.83 -18.47 46.26
N ARG A 6 -18.87 -19.81 46.25
CA ARG A 6 -17.70 -20.64 46.58
C ARG A 6 -16.95 -21.26 45.39
N SER A 7 -17.45 -21.14 44.16
CA SER A 7 -16.78 -21.69 42.97
C SER A 7 -15.95 -20.66 42.20
N THR A 8 -16.10 -19.36 42.49
CA THR A 8 -15.48 -18.27 41.73
C THR A 8 -14.15 -17.80 42.34
N THR A 9 -13.83 -18.20 43.57
CA THR A 9 -12.58 -17.80 44.26
C THR A 9 -11.43 -18.77 44.01
N ILE A 10 -11.68 -20.00 43.56
CA ILE A 10 -10.63 -21.01 43.32
C ILE A 10 -9.99 -20.86 41.93
N TYR A 11 -10.71 -20.30 40.95
CA TYR A 11 -10.18 -20.10 39.60
C TYR A 11 -9.47 -18.75 39.38
N ILE A 12 -9.60 -17.80 40.30
CA ILE A 12 -8.94 -16.48 40.21
C ILE A 12 -7.56 -16.48 40.90
N VAL A 13 -7.30 -17.42 41.81
CA VAL A 13 -5.99 -17.54 42.49
C VAL A 13 -4.95 -18.31 41.65
N LEU A 14 -5.38 -19.17 40.72
CA LEU A 14 -4.45 -19.90 39.84
C LEU A 14 -4.01 -19.11 38.59
N ALA A 15 -4.64 -17.99 38.27
CA ALA A 15 -4.36 -17.20 37.06
C ALA A 15 -3.41 -16.01 37.29
N LEU A 16 -2.91 -15.82 38.51
CA LEU A 16 -2.09 -14.64 38.89
C LEU A 16 -0.64 -14.98 39.24
N ALA A 17 -0.14 -16.16 38.85
CA ALA A 17 1.23 -16.61 39.16
C ALA A 17 2.12 -16.86 37.94
N ILE A 18 1.73 -16.45 36.73
CA ILE A 18 2.56 -16.63 35.53
C ILE A 18 2.55 -15.33 34.73
N LEU A 19 3.42 -14.39 35.14
CA LEU A 19 4.05 -13.36 34.30
C LEU A 19 4.77 -12.32 35.19
N LEU A 20 6.09 -12.50 35.39
CA LEU A 20 7.17 -11.50 35.18
C LEU A 20 8.52 -12.04 35.74
N PRO A 21 9.67 -11.57 35.21
CA PRO A 21 10.87 -12.35 34.96
C PRO A 21 11.88 -12.26 36.11
N VAL A 22 12.77 -13.25 36.20
CA VAL A 22 13.98 -13.16 37.02
C VAL A 22 15.20 -13.50 36.16
N TRP A 23 15.95 -12.46 35.86
CA TRP A 23 17.38 -12.52 35.58
C TRP A 23 18.09 -12.97 36.86
N THR A 24 18.90 -14.02 36.77
CA THR A 24 20.26 -14.20 37.34
C THR A 24 20.55 -15.70 37.39
N ALA A 25 21.44 -16.16 36.52
CA ALA A 25 22.03 -17.49 36.60
C ALA A 25 23.14 -17.47 37.67
N PRO A 26 23.15 -18.41 38.64
CA PRO A 26 24.38 -18.78 39.31
C PRO A 26 25.11 -19.82 38.47
N PHE A 27 26.39 -19.51 38.21
CA PHE A 27 27.45 -20.43 37.82
C PHE A 27 27.26 -21.83 38.43
N TYR A 28 27.05 -22.85 37.59
CA TYR A 28 27.37 -24.22 37.95
C TYR A 28 28.82 -24.47 37.54
N ALA A 29 29.67 -24.59 38.55
CA ALA A 29 31.02 -25.11 38.41
C ALA A 29 30.94 -26.57 37.94
N SER A 30 31.33 -26.85 36.71
CA SER A 30 31.66 -28.20 36.29
C SER A 30 32.99 -28.61 36.91
N GLN A 31 32.94 -29.72 37.63
CA GLN A 31 34.04 -30.41 38.28
C GLN A 31 35.26 -30.53 37.36
N LYS A 32 36.43 -30.14 37.87
CA LYS A 32 37.72 -30.59 37.34
C LYS A 32 37.81 -32.12 37.51
N PRO A 33 38.29 -32.87 36.51
CA PRO A 33 38.68 -34.25 36.73
C PRO A 33 39.88 -34.31 37.67
N ASP A 34 39.80 -35.20 38.65
CA ASP A 34 40.92 -35.66 39.47
C ASP A 34 41.99 -36.27 38.57
N SER A 35 43.13 -35.60 38.47
CA SER A 35 44.41 -36.22 38.14
C SER A 35 45.52 -35.44 38.86
N GLN A 36 45.56 -35.58 40.18
CA GLN A 36 46.80 -35.41 40.94
C GLN A 36 47.68 -36.63 40.70
N GLU A 37 48.45 -36.63 39.62
CA GLU A 37 49.64 -37.47 39.51
C GLU A 37 50.76 -36.68 38.81
N TYR A 38 51.78 -36.35 39.61
CA TYR A 38 53.14 -35.96 39.23
C TYR A 38 53.30 -34.96 38.06
N ILE A 39 53.22 -33.66 38.38
CA ILE A 39 54.04 -32.66 37.69
C ILE A 39 55.11 -32.24 38.70
N GLN A 40 56.36 -32.62 38.44
CA GLN A 40 57.51 -32.07 39.18
C GLN A 40 57.52 -30.56 38.96
N ASP A 41 57.58 -29.80 40.06
CA ASP A 41 57.80 -28.35 40.07
C ASP A 41 58.94 -27.98 39.12
N ILE A 42 58.60 -27.43 37.95
CA ILE A 42 59.51 -26.56 37.21
C ILE A 42 59.44 -25.23 37.98
N PRO A 43 60.55 -24.72 38.52
CA PRO A 43 60.52 -23.49 39.31
C PRO A 43 59.92 -22.36 38.48
N ASP A 44 59.04 -21.55 39.10
CA ASP A 44 58.57 -20.25 38.60
C ASP A 44 59.80 -19.34 38.39
N SER A 45 60.52 -19.51 37.28
CA SER A 45 61.52 -18.56 36.83
C SER A 45 60.78 -17.37 36.22
N GLU A 46 61.08 -16.15 36.65
CA GLU A 46 60.58 -14.96 35.95
C GLU A 46 60.98 -15.03 34.46
N PRO A 47 60.10 -14.63 33.54
CA PRO A 47 60.39 -14.69 32.11
C PRO A 47 61.60 -13.82 31.79
N LYS A 48 62.55 -14.37 31.03
CA LYS A 48 63.73 -13.64 30.60
C LYS A 48 63.35 -12.73 29.44
N VAL A 49 63.35 -11.42 29.67
CA VAL A 49 63.06 -10.42 28.63
C VAL A 49 64.32 -10.17 27.79
N LEU A 50 64.25 -10.45 26.49
CA LEU A 50 65.33 -10.26 25.52
C LEU A 50 64.99 -9.14 24.53
N THR A 51 65.98 -8.33 24.17
CA THR A 51 65.79 -7.26 23.17
C THR A 51 66.08 -7.80 21.76
N VAL A 52 65.14 -7.64 20.84
CA VAL A 52 65.25 -8.11 19.45
C VAL A 52 65.35 -6.91 18.51
N GLY A 53 66.48 -6.76 17.84
CA GLY A 53 66.66 -5.79 16.77
C GLY A 53 66.02 -6.31 15.48
N TYR A 54 65.23 -5.47 14.82
CA TYR A 54 64.62 -5.82 13.54
C TYR A 54 64.62 -4.64 12.56
N SER A 55 64.53 -4.96 11.27
CA SER A 55 64.26 -3.99 10.23
C SER A 55 63.01 -4.44 9.44
N PRO A 56 62.15 -3.52 8.99
CA PRO A 56 60.91 -3.87 8.29
C PRO A 56 61.21 -4.52 6.93
N ILE A 57 61.08 -5.84 6.85
CA ILE A 57 61.29 -6.64 5.63
C ILE A 57 60.03 -7.49 5.40
N PRO A 58 59.30 -7.30 4.30
CA PRO A 58 58.14 -8.11 3.93
C PRO A 58 58.38 -9.62 4.07
N GLY A 59 57.46 -10.32 4.73
CA GLY A 59 57.53 -11.75 5.02
C GLY A 59 58.48 -12.16 6.15
N ILE A 60 59.57 -11.44 6.39
CA ILE A 60 60.49 -11.74 7.51
C ILE A 60 60.02 -11.09 8.81
N CYS A 61 59.78 -9.77 8.80
CA CYS A 61 59.26 -9.01 9.92
C CYS A 61 58.64 -7.68 9.42
N THR A 62 57.34 -7.48 9.64
CA THR A 62 56.62 -6.26 9.26
C THR A 62 55.60 -5.90 10.33
N VAL A 63 55.20 -4.64 10.35
CA VAL A 63 54.12 -4.14 11.20
C VAL A 63 52.79 -4.25 10.44
N ASP A 64 51.79 -4.86 11.05
CA ASP A 64 50.43 -4.94 10.50
C ASP A 64 49.69 -3.59 10.61
N ALA A 65 48.48 -3.50 10.05
CA ALA A 65 47.66 -2.28 10.10
C ALA A 65 47.25 -1.84 11.52
N PHE A 66 47.41 -2.71 12.52
CA PHE A 66 47.07 -2.48 13.92
C PHE A 66 48.30 -2.20 14.79
N GLY A 67 49.51 -2.18 14.21
CA GLY A 67 50.75 -1.92 14.92
C GLY A 67 51.42 -3.17 15.51
N ASN A 68 50.94 -4.39 15.24
CA ASN A 68 51.57 -5.62 15.72
C ASN A 68 52.62 -6.12 14.74
N LEU A 69 53.71 -6.68 15.27
CA LEU A 69 54.72 -7.33 14.46
C LEU A 69 54.27 -8.72 13.99
N GLN A 70 54.49 -8.99 12.71
CA GLN A 70 54.20 -10.27 12.06
C GLN A 70 55.32 -10.64 11.08
N GLY A 71 55.48 -11.93 10.79
CA GLY A 71 56.47 -12.44 9.85
C GLY A 71 57.13 -13.72 10.33
N LEU A 72 57.98 -14.29 9.48
CA LEU A 72 58.70 -15.54 9.76
C LEU A 72 59.52 -15.45 11.06
N MET A 73 60.21 -14.33 11.30
CA MET A 73 60.99 -14.13 12.51
C MET A 73 60.13 -14.16 13.76
N ILE A 74 58.97 -13.51 13.72
CA ILE A 74 58.03 -13.44 14.85
C ILE A 74 57.42 -14.80 15.13
N ASP A 75 57.05 -15.55 14.07
CA ASP A 75 56.53 -16.92 14.20
C ASP A 75 57.55 -17.83 14.93
N TYR A 76 58.84 -17.76 14.56
CA TYR A 76 59.90 -18.52 15.22
C TYR A 76 60.15 -18.09 16.66
N LEU A 77 60.25 -16.78 16.95
CA LEU A 77 60.48 -16.28 18.30
C LEU A 77 59.36 -16.68 19.25
N ASN A 78 58.10 -16.57 18.80
CA ASN A 78 56.92 -16.99 19.57
C ASN A 78 56.92 -18.48 19.90
N GLU A 79 57.36 -19.34 18.97
CA GLU A 79 57.50 -20.78 19.25
C GLU A 79 58.68 -21.06 20.19
N ILE A 80 59.83 -20.42 19.97
CA ILE A 80 61.02 -20.57 20.83
C ILE A 80 60.71 -20.16 22.27
N ALA A 81 59.89 -19.13 22.49
CA ALA A 81 59.50 -18.66 23.80
C ALA A 81 58.79 -19.74 24.64
N LYS A 82 58.03 -20.64 24.01
CA LYS A 82 57.31 -21.72 24.70
C LYS A 82 58.24 -22.71 25.41
N TYR A 83 59.46 -22.86 24.90
CA TYR A 83 60.45 -23.81 25.44
C TYR A 83 61.43 -23.18 26.40
N ASN A 84 61.64 -21.86 26.31
CA ASN A 84 62.68 -21.15 27.04
C ASN A 84 62.16 -20.15 28.08
N ASN A 85 60.83 -19.95 28.17
CA ASN A 85 60.20 -18.94 29.04
C ASN A 85 60.80 -17.53 28.82
N TRP A 86 60.88 -17.15 27.54
CA TRP A 86 61.40 -15.85 27.12
C TRP A 86 60.27 -14.91 26.72
N ASP A 87 60.46 -13.63 27.03
CA ASP A 87 59.68 -12.52 26.51
C ASP A 87 60.58 -11.65 25.61
N TYR A 88 59.98 -10.95 24.66
CA TYR A 88 60.74 -10.14 23.71
C TYR A 88 60.29 -8.68 23.69
N THR A 89 61.27 -7.78 23.66
CA THR A 89 61.07 -6.35 23.35
C THR A 89 61.71 -6.04 22.00
N TYR A 90 60.91 -5.54 21.06
CA TYR A 90 61.35 -5.30 19.70
C TYR A 90 61.81 -3.85 19.50
N VAL A 91 62.97 -3.68 18.85
CA VAL A 91 63.52 -2.36 18.52
C VAL A 91 63.79 -2.30 17.02
N GLU A 92 63.16 -1.32 16.37
CA GLU A 92 63.36 -1.06 14.95
C GLU A 92 64.71 -0.35 14.74
N ALA A 93 65.49 -0.82 13.77
CA ALA A 93 66.76 -0.21 13.36
C ALA A 93 66.85 -0.06 11.84
N ASP A 94 67.63 0.92 11.40
CA ASP A 94 67.94 1.12 9.97
C ASP A 94 68.67 -0.12 9.43
N PRO A 95 68.29 -0.66 8.25
CA PRO A 95 68.97 -1.81 7.65
C PRO A 95 70.50 -1.65 7.55
N ASN A 96 70.99 -0.42 7.35
CA ASN A 96 72.41 -0.13 7.20
C ASN A 96 73.16 -0.15 8.55
N ASP A 97 72.46 0.14 9.65
CA ASP A 97 73.06 0.29 10.98
C ASP A 97 72.79 -0.93 11.88
N LEU A 98 71.80 -1.78 11.55
CA LEU A 98 71.33 -2.91 12.38
C LEU A 98 72.47 -3.83 12.85
N ILE A 99 73.43 -4.14 11.98
CA ILE A 99 74.56 -5.02 12.33
C ILE A 99 75.55 -4.31 13.25
N ASP A 100 75.87 -3.04 12.98
CA ASP A 100 76.78 -2.26 13.81
C ASP A 100 76.19 -2.04 15.21
N GLU A 101 74.90 -1.70 15.29
CA GLU A 101 74.16 -1.57 16.55
C GLU A 101 74.07 -2.88 17.34
N PHE A 102 73.94 -4.02 16.64
CA PHE A 102 73.99 -5.33 17.26
C PHE A 102 75.38 -5.64 17.85
N ILE A 103 76.45 -5.32 17.13
CA ILE A 103 77.84 -5.48 17.60
C ILE A 103 78.12 -4.59 18.81
N GLU A 104 77.60 -3.37 18.82
CA GLU A 104 77.66 -2.45 19.97
C GLU A 104 76.88 -2.94 21.19
N GLY A 105 76.00 -3.93 20.99
CA GLY A 105 75.25 -4.59 22.05
C GLY A 105 73.91 -3.94 22.38
N LYS A 106 73.31 -3.20 21.45
CA LYS A 106 71.97 -2.62 21.62
C LYS A 106 70.86 -3.68 21.67
N PHE A 107 71.10 -4.86 21.09
CA PHE A 107 70.15 -5.97 21.05
C PHE A 107 70.77 -7.29 21.53
N ASP A 108 69.93 -8.17 22.05
CA ASP A 108 70.32 -9.53 22.43
C ASP A 108 70.22 -10.50 21.26
N LEU A 109 69.24 -10.26 20.38
CA LEU A 109 68.90 -11.09 19.23
C LEU A 109 68.70 -10.24 17.97
N VAL A 110 69.10 -10.78 16.83
CA VAL A 110 68.72 -10.29 15.49
C VAL A 110 68.27 -11.47 14.65
N GLY A 111 67.10 -11.36 14.02
CA GLY A 111 66.55 -12.41 13.16
C GLY A 111 66.66 -12.09 11.67
N GLY A 112 66.59 -13.12 10.84
CA GLY A 112 66.72 -12.99 9.38
C GLY A 112 68.16 -12.84 8.89
N ALA A 113 69.15 -13.12 9.74
CA ALA A 113 70.56 -13.03 9.38
C ALA A 113 70.97 -14.21 8.49
N TYR A 114 71.80 -13.92 7.48
CA TYR A 114 72.47 -14.95 6.69
C TYR A 114 73.80 -15.33 7.31
N TYR A 115 74.22 -16.58 7.11
CA TYR A 115 75.54 -17.01 7.50
C TYR A 115 76.61 -16.45 6.55
N LEU A 116 77.57 -15.72 7.10
CA LEU A 116 78.76 -15.24 6.40
C LEU A 116 80.00 -15.56 7.24
N PRO A 117 81.03 -16.22 6.69
CA PRO A 117 82.25 -16.55 7.44
C PRO A 117 82.93 -15.33 8.08
N SER A 118 82.83 -14.15 7.45
CA SER A 118 83.39 -12.90 7.98
C SER A 118 82.68 -12.38 9.24
N LEU A 119 81.44 -12.82 9.49
CA LEU A 119 80.61 -12.37 10.63
C LEU A 119 80.65 -13.33 11.82
N GLU A 120 81.26 -14.51 11.72
CA GLU A 120 81.35 -15.48 12.83
C GLU A 120 82.05 -14.91 14.08
N GLN A 121 82.97 -13.97 13.91
CA GLN A 121 83.64 -13.30 15.03
C GLN A 121 82.73 -12.33 15.80
N TYR A 122 81.60 -11.94 15.20
CA TYR A 122 80.65 -10.95 15.73
C TYR A 122 79.27 -11.56 16.05
N MET A 123 78.92 -12.69 15.44
CA MET A 123 77.63 -13.36 15.56
C MET A 123 77.82 -14.83 15.94
N ALA A 124 77.06 -15.27 16.94
CA ALA A 124 76.88 -16.67 17.26
C ALA A 124 75.62 -17.21 16.57
N TYR A 125 75.82 -18.19 15.69
CA TYR A 125 74.76 -18.86 14.94
C TYR A 125 74.30 -20.12 15.67
N PRO A 126 72.99 -20.34 15.83
CA PRO A 126 72.47 -21.59 16.37
C PRO A 126 72.74 -22.75 15.38
N LYS A 127 72.73 -23.97 15.91
CA LYS A 127 72.94 -25.23 15.18
C LYS A 127 71.91 -25.44 14.07
N TYR A 128 70.68 -24.96 14.29
CA TYR A 128 69.55 -25.12 13.38
C TYR A 128 69.19 -23.75 12.78
N SER A 129 68.83 -23.73 11.49
CA SER A 129 68.36 -22.52 10.81
C SER A 129 66.84 -22.36 10.94
N MET A 130 66.33 -21.17 10.63
CA MET A 130 64.90 -20.88 10.51
C MET A 130 64.34 -21.24 9.13
N GLY A 131 64.87 -22.31 8.54
CA GLY A 131 64.63 -22.64 7.13
C GLY A 131 65.60 -21.92 6.19
N ASN A 132 65.20 -21.80 4.92
CA ASN A 132 66.03 -21.27 3.84
C ASN A 132 65.26 -20.27 2.99
N SER A 133 65.97 -19.27 2.48
CA SER A 133 65.52 -18.43 1.39
C SER A 133 65.45 -19.23 0.11
N LYS A 134 64.59 -18.76 -0.79
CA LYS A 134 64.43 -19.33 -2.11
C LYS A 134 64.89 -18.32 -3.16
N ALA A 135 65.68 -18.80 -4.11
CA ALA A 135 66.05 -18.05 -5.30
C ALA A 135 65.23 -18.56 -6.48
N VAL A 136 64.90 -17.64 -7.38
CA VAL A 136 64.09 -17.96 -8.56
C VAL A 136 64.80 -17.49 -9.83
N LEU A 137 64.53 -18.21 -10.91
CA LEU A 137 64.77 -17.73 -12.25
C LEU A 137 63.46 -17.15 -12.78
N LEU A 138 63.42 -15.84 -12.96
CA LEU A 138 62.31 -15.14 -13.58
C LEU A 138 62.45 -15.21 -15.10
N CYS A 139 61.33 -15.39 -15.80
CA CYS A 139 61.22 -15.23 -17.25
C CYS A 139 60.05 -14.29 -17.57
N ARG A 140 59.98 -13.79 -18.80
CA ARG A 140 58.80 -13.05 -19.26
C ARG A 140 57.56 -13.93 -19.15
N LYS A 141 56.45 -13.32 -18.74
CA LYS A 141 55.21 -14.04 -18.51
C LYS A 141 54.73 -14.77 -19.76
N ASP A 142 54.81 -14.16 -20.93
CA ASP A 142 54.29 -14.68 -22.20
C ASP A 142 55.26 -15.57 -22.99
N ASP A 143 56.44 -15.90 -22.45
CA ASP A 143 57.44 -16.70 -23.17
C ASP A 143 57.05 -18.20 -23.21
N PRO A 144 56.69 -18.77 -24.38
CA PRO A 144 56.19 -20.15 -24.47
C PRO A 144 57.33 -21.18 -24.47
N ASP A 145 58.57 -20.76 -24.70
CA ASP A 145 59.71 -21.66 -24.85
C ASP A 145 60.24 -22.16 -23.49
N ILE A 146 59.89 -21.48 -22.39
CA ILE A 146 60.37 -21.78 -21.05
C ILE A 146 59.27 -22.45 -20.23
N LYS A 147 59.39 -23.74 -19.91
CA LYS A 147 58.37 -24.49 -19.18
C LYS A 147 58.81 -24.75 -17.74
N SER A 148 58.07 -24.24 -16.77
CA SER A 148 58.44 -24.37 -15.34
C SER A 148 58.42 -25.81 -14.81
N TYR A 149 57.73 -26.73 -15.50
CA TYR A 149 57.71 -28.17 -15.19
C TYR A 149 58.76 -28.99 -15.96
N GLU A 150 59.45 -28.40 -16.93
CA GLU A 150 60.42 -29.08 -17.79
C GLU A 150 61.73 -28.29 -17.83
N LEU A 151 62.60 -28.50 -16.83
CA LEU A 151 63.85 -27.75 -16.67
C LEU A 151 64.79 -27.79 -17.89
N ASN A 152 64.66 -28.80 -18.75
CA ASN A 152 65.44 -28.91 -19.98
C ASN A 152 65.18 -27.75 -20.96
N THR A 153 64.04 -27.06 -20.88
CA THR A 153 63.76 -25.89 -21.71
C THR A 153 64.66 -24.69 -21.40
N LEU A 154 65.35 -24.72 -20.25
CA LEU A 154 66.31 -23.69 -19.88
C LEU A 154 67.63 -23.84 -20.65
N ASN A 155 67.89 -24.98 -21.29
CA ASN A 155 69.12 -25.18 -22.05
C ASN A 155 69.28 -24.15 -23.19
N GLY A 156 70.46 -23.55 -23.28
CA GLY A 156 70.80 -22.54 -24.27
C GLY A 156 70.32 -21.13 -23.94
N LYS A 157 69.53 -20.93 -22.88
CA LYS A 157 69.03 -19.62 -22.43
C LYS A 157 70.12 -18.82 -21.71
N ILE A 158 70.00 -17.49 -21.70
CA ILE A 158 70.92 -16.57 -21.01
C ILE A 158 70.29 -16.10 -19.70
N ILE A 159 71.00 -16.28 -18.59
CA ILE A 159 70.60 -15.85 -17.25
C ILE A 159 71.33 -14.57 -16.88
N GLY A 160 70.59 -13.49 -16.62
CA GLY A 160 71.10 -12.27 -16.00
C GLY A 160 71.28 -12.44 -14.50
N VAL A 161 72.44 -12.04 -13.97
CA VAL A 161 72.74 -12.08 -12.52
C VAL A 161 73.38 -10.77 -12.06
N TYR A 162 73.05 -10.34 -10.84
CA TYR A 162 73.74 -9.22 -10.20
C TYR A 162 75.10 -9.67 -9.64
N GLY A 163 76.19 -9.01 -10.03
CA GLY A 163 77.54 -9.47 -9.77
C GLY A 163 77.95 -9.58 -8.30
N GLN A 164 77.29 -8.86 -7.39
CA GLN A 164 77.57 -8.96 -5.95
C GLN A 164 76.72 -10.03 -5.24
N ALA A 165 75.85 -10.75 -5.95
CA ALA A 165 75.02 -11.82 -5.39
C ALA A 165 75.77 -13.18 -5.36
N ASP A 166 76.99 -13.19 -4.83
CA ASP A 166 77.95 -14.31 -4.92
C ASP A 166 77.35 -15.66 -4.51
N GLU A 167 76.64 -15.70 -3.39
CA GLU A 167 76.05 -16.93 -2.86
C GLU A 167 74.89 -17.43 -3.72
N LYS A 168 74.00 -16.54 -4.19
CA LYS A 168 72.93 -16.93 -5.12
C LYS A 168 73.48 -17.41 -6.46
N ILE A 169 74.55 -16.78 -6.95
CA ILE A 169 75.24 -17.23 -8.17
C ILE A 169 75.86 -18.62 -7.96
N ARG A 170 76.46 -18.88 -6.79
CA ARG A 170 76.96 -20.22 -6.45
C ARG A 170 75.84 -21.26 -6.47
N ARG A 171 74.72 -20.98 -5.78
CA ARG A 171 73.55 -21.86 -5.73
C ARG A 171 72.91 -22.09 -7.09
N LEU A 172 72.87 -21.06 -7.93
CA LEU A 172 72.44 -21.19 -9.33
C LEU A 172 73.34 -22.18 -10.08
N ARG A 173 74.67 -22.08 -9.94
CA ARG A 173 75.60 -23.03 -10.58
C ARG A 173 75.37 -24.46 -10.10
N ASP A 174 75.20 -24.65 -8.78
CA ASP A 174 74.90 -25.97 -8.20
C ASP A 174 73.59 -26.52 -8.76
N PHE A 175 72.53 -25.69 -8.82
CA PHE A 175 71.24 -26.06 -9.38
C PHE A 175 71.34 -26.47 -10.86
N LEU A 176 72.02 -25.67 -11.69
CA LEU A 176 72.23 -25.98 -13.10
C LEU A 176 73.04 -27.28 -13.27
N GLN A 177 74.08 -27.49 -12.47
CA GLN A 177 74.90 -28.70 -12.52
C GLN A 177 74.13 -29.95 -12.08
N LEU A 178 73.41 -29.90 -10.97
CA LEU A 178 72.62 -31.01 -10.44
C LEU A 178 71.54 -31.47 -11.44
N ASN A 179 70.94 -30.51 -12.16
CA ASN A 179 69.91 -30.77 -13.16
C ASN A 179 70.45 -30.95 -14.58
N SER A 180 71.77 -30.94 -14.78
CA SER A 180 72.42 -31.07 -16.10
C SER A 180 71.97 -30.03 -17.14
N ILE A 181 71.74 -28.79 -16.71
CA ILE A 181 71.26 -27.67 -17.53
C ILE A 181 72.44 -26.79 -17.95
N GLN A 182 72.51 -26.45 -19.24
CA GLN A 182 73.53 -25.57 -19.80
C GLN A 182 72.93 -24.22 -20.19
N CYS A 183 73.23 -23.19 -19.40
CA CYS A 183 72.81 -21.80 -19.67
C CYS A 183 74.03 -20.87 -19.83
N GLY A 184 73.87 -19.81 -20.61
CA GLY A 184 74.77 -18.66 -20.55
C GLY A 184 74.50 -17.84 -19.29
N VAL A 185 75.52 -17.20 -18.72
CA VAL A 185 75.35 -16.27 -17.58
C VAL A 185 75.90 -14.91 -17.97
N ARG A 186 75.08 -13.86 -17.82
CA ARG A 186 75.47 -12.46 -18.03
C ARG A 186 75.46 -11.75 -16.68
N ILE A 187 76.60 -11.18 -16.30
CA ILE A 187 76.81 -10.53 -15.01
C ILE A 187 76.65 -9.01 -15.18
N TYR A 188 75.84 -8.39 -14.32
CA TYR A 188 75.59 -6.96 -14.29
C TYR A 188 76.17 -6.29 -13.04
N SER A 189 76.50 -5.01 -13.14
CA SER A 189 77.11 -4.18 -12.10
C SER A 189 76.08 -3.27 -11.42
N ILE A 190 76.50 -2.51 -10.41
CA ILE A 190 75.62 -1.57 -9.69
C ILE A 190 75.12 -0.42 -10.59
N GLU A 191 75.90 -0.05 -11.61
CA GLU A 191 75.55 0.97 -12.60
C GLU A 191 74.44 0.51 -13.56
N ASP A 192 74.24 -0.81 -13.65
CA ASP A 192 73.23 -1.43 -14.49
C ASP A 192 71.87 -1.57 -13.79
N LEU A 193 71.80 -1.31 -12.48
CA LEU A 193 70.57 -1.38 -11.70
C LEU A 193 69.62 -0.20 -12.04
N SER A 194 68.31 -0.46 -11.96
CA SER A 194 67.29 0.58 -12.04
C SER A 194 67.35 1.51 -10.82
N SER A 195 66.54 2.59 -10.83
CA SER A 195 66.34 3.44 -9.63
C SER A 195 65.74 2.69 -8.44
N GLU A 196 65.12 1.53 -8.69
CA GLU A 196 64.54 0.63 -7.68
C GLU A 196 65.49 -0.51 -7.30
N GLY A 197 66.69 -0.57 -7.89
CA GLY A 197 67.71 -1.57 -7.55
C GLY A 197 67.53 -2.93 -8.24
N ASP A 198 66.71 -3.02 -9.29
CA ASP A 198 66.43 -4.26 -10.04
C ASP A 198 67.14 -4.31 -11.42
N LEU A 199 67.02 -5.46 -12.08
CA LEU A 199 67.53 -5.73 -13.43
C LEU A 199 66.41 -6.09 -14.43
N TYR A 200 65.15 -5.79 -14.11
CA TYR A 200 63.99 -6.26 -14.88
C TYR A 200 63.99 -5.79 -16.33
N ARG A 201 64.46 -4.57 -16.58
CA ARG A 201 64.56 -4.00 -17.94
C ARG A 201 65.29 -4.91 -18.94
N PHE A 202 66.28 -5.68 -18.49
CA PHE A 202 67.03 -6.58 -19.36
C PHE A 202 66.24 -7.83 -19.73
N LEU A 203 65.33 -8.26 -18.86
CA LEU A 203 64.40 -9.35 -19.13
C LEU A 203 63.27 -8.88 -20.05
N GLU A 204 62.74 -7.67 -19.84
CA GLU A 204 61.70 -7.05 -20.68
C GLU A 204 62.17 -6.83 -22.11
N ASN A 205 63.36 -6.23 -22.27
CA ASN A 205 63.95 -5.95 -23.57
C ASN A 205 64.44 -7.21 -24.30
N GLY A 206 64.49 -8.35 -23.60
CA GLY A 206 65.00 -9.62 -24.14
C GLY A 206 66.52 -9.68 -24.29
N ASP A 207 67.25 -8.85 -23.54
CA ASP A 207 68.71 -8.93 -23.47
C ASP A 207 69.17 -10.24 -22.79
N VAL A 208 68.35 -10.75 -21.87
CA VAL A 208 68.47 -12.06 -21.23
C VAL A 208 67.13 -12.78 -21.29
N ASP A 209 67.14 -14.11 -21.30
CA ASP A 209 65.93 -14.94 -21.29
C ASP A 209 65.41 -15.18 -19.87
N LEU A 210 66.33 -15.19 -18.91
CA LEU A 210 66.10 -15.51 -17.51
C LEU A 210 66.79 -14.46 -16.63
N LEU A 211 66.21 -14.15 -15.48
CA LEU A 211 66.82 -13.28 -14.48
C LEU A 211 66.86 -13.97 -13.12
N LEU A 212 68.02 -14.00 -12.48
CA LEU A 212 68.16 -14.53 -11.12
C LEU A 212 67.64 -13.51 -10.11
N GLY A 213 66.53 -13.83 -9.46
CA GLY A 213 65.84 -12.94 -8.53
C GLY A 213 65.48 -13.62 -7.20
N ASN A 214 64.60 -12.96 -6.46
CA ASN A 214 63.91 -13.48 -5.28
C ASN A 214 62.45 -13.84 -5.58
N GLU A 215 61.85 -14.68 -4.75
CA GLU A 215 60.44 -15.05 -4.90
C GLU A 215 59.46 -13.87 -4.83
N THR A 216 59.78 -12.85 -4.03
CA THR A 216 58.96 -11.63 -3.88
C THR A 216 58.96 -10.73 -5.11
N GLU A 217 59.79 -11.03 -6.11
CA GLU A 217 60.03 -10.23 -7.32
C GLU A 217 59.17 -10.68 -8.50
N ALA A 218 58.39 -11.76 -8.35
CA ALA A 218 57.43 -12.21 -9.36
C ALA A 218 56.20 -11.28 -9.38
N GLY A 219 56.28 -10.24 -10.22
CA GLY A 219 55.23 -9.23 -10.44
C GLY A 219 54.21 -9.59 -11.54
N THR A 220 53.52 -8.58 -12.06
CA THR A 220 52.49 -8.74 -13.12
C THR A 220 53.05 -9.22 -14.46
N ASP A 221 54.30 -8.87 -14.77
CA ASP A 221 54.92 -8.96 -16.10
C ASP A 221 55.92 -10.12 -16.23
N PHE A 222 56.30 -10.75 -15.11
CA PHE A 222 57.24 -11.88 -15.07
C PHE A 222 56.66 -13.09 -14.37
N ARG A 223 57.30 -14.25 -14.58
CA ARG A 223 56.95 -15.50 -13.89
C ARG A 223 58.15 -16.34 -13.53
N ILE A 224 57.97 -17.26 -12.60
CA ILE A 224 59.02 -18.18 -12.15
C ILE A 224 59.17 -19.34 -13.13
N ALA A 225 60.35 -19.41 -13.76
CA ALA A 225 60.80 -20.51 -14.60
C ALA A 225 61.36 -21.67 -13.78
N ALA A 226 62.08 -21.39 -12.71
CA ALA A 226 62.61 -22.39 -11.78
C ALA A 226 62.84 -21.77 -10.40
N GLU A 227 62.80 -22.61 -9.37
CA GLU A 227 62.98 -22.24 -7.97
C GLU A 227 63.97 -23.21 -7.32
N PHE A 228 64.85 -22.70 -6.47
CA PHE A 228 65.78 -23.52 -5.71
C PHE A 228 66.18 -22.86 -4.39
N THR A 229 66.57 -23.70 -3.43
CA THR A 229 67.02 -23.26 -2.11
C THR A 229 68.30 -22.43 -2.22
N ALA A 230 68.31 -21.25 -1.61
CA ALA A 230 69.43 -20.31 -1.66
C ALA A 230 70.23 -20.26 -0.35
N GLN A 231 69.77 -19.50 0.64
CA GLN A 231 70.53 -19.23 1.86
C GLN A 231 69.72 -19.51 3.13
N PRO A 232 70.28 -20.23 4.12
CA PRO A 232 69.63 -20.42 5.41
C PRO A 232 69.51 -19.10 6.19
N TYR A 233 68.38 -18.92 6.87
CA TYR A 233 68.14 -17.79 7.78
C TYR A 233 68.42 -18.19 9.22
N TYR A 234 68.91 -17.26 10.04
CA TYR A 234 69.17 -17.50 11.45
C TYR A 234 68.62 -16.36 12.33
N ILE A 235 68.19 -16.73 13.53
CA ILE A 235 68.16 -15.82 14.68
C ILE A 235 69.51 -15.99 15.37
N VAL A 236 70.28 -14.91 15.43
CA VAL A 236 71.64 -14.91 15.98
C VAL A 236 71.69 -14.14 17.30
N THR A 237 72.67 -14.50 18.13
CA THR A 237 73.05 -13.73 19.31
C THR A 237 74.55 -13.39 19.25
N ARG A 238 75.08 -12.67 20.23
CA ARG A 238 76.50 -12.32 20.28
C ARG A 238 77.33 -13.52 20.79
N PRO A 239 78.59 -13.72 20.32
CA PRO A 239 79.45 -14.82 20.77
C PRO A 239 79.66 -14.96 22.29
N GLY A 240 79.44 -13.89 23.06
CA GLY A 240 79.52 -13.92 24.53
C GLY A 240 78.26 -14.43 25.24
N ASN A 241 77.14 -14.61 24.54
CA ASN A 241 75.83 -14.92 25.13
C ASN A 241 75.47 -16.42 25.02
N GLN A 242 76.30 -17.29 25.60
CA GLN A 242 76.13 -18.74 25.47
C GLN A 242 74.76 -19.24 25.97
N GLU A 243 74.23 -18.66 27.04
CA GLU A 243 72.91 -19.02 27.59
C GLU A 243 71.76 -18.77 26.59
N ILE A 244 71.83 -17.66 25.84
CA ILE A 244 70.85 -17.35 24.79
C ILE A 244 71.07 -18.29 23.60
N LEU A 245 72.32 -18.55 23.21
CA LEU A 245 72.60 -19.49 22.11
C LEU A 245 72.08 -20.90 22.41
N ASP A 246 72.25 -21.38 23.64
CA ASP A 246 71.77 -22.69 24.08
C ASP A 246 70.24 -22.73 24.12
N GLY A 247 69.58 -21.66 24.56
CA GLY A 247 68.12 -21.55 24.50
C GLY A 247 67.57 -21.52 23.07
N LEU A 248 68.22 -20.81 22.15
CA LEU A 248 67.88 -20.84 20.72
C LEU A 248 68.01 -22.26 20.16
N ASN A 249 69.12 -22.94 20.45
CA ASN A 249 69.36 -24.31 20.01
C ASN A 249 68.28 -25.26 20.54
N LEU A 250 67.94 -25.16 21.83
CA LEU A 250 66.89 -25.97 22.45
C LEU A 250 65.52 -25.72 21.81
N GLY A 251 65.13 -24.45 21.67
CA GLY A 251 63.84 -24.09 21.08
C GLY A 251 63.71 -24.58 19.64
N LEU A 252 64.73 -24.33 18.81
CA LEU A 252 64.74 -24.78 17.42
C LEU A 252 64.78 -26.30 17.28
N GLU A 253 65.53 -27.00 18.14
CA GLU A 253 65.54 -28.46 18.18
C GLU A 253 64.16 -29.01 18.52
N LYS A 254 63.49 -28.44 19.53
CA LYS A 254 62.16 -28.88 19.93
C LYS A 254 61.11 -28.62 18.88
N ILE A 255 61.18 -27.49 18.18
CA ILE A 255 60.32 -27.18 17.04
C ILE A 255 60.50 -28.23 15.94
N LEU A 256 61.75 -28.57 15.57
CA LEU A 256 62.02 -29.57 14.53
C LEU A 256 61.60 -30.99 14.95
N ASP A 257 61.78 -31.34 16.23
CA ASP A 257 61.36 -32.64 16.78
C ASP A 257 59.82 -32.80 16.79
N SER A 258 59.07 -31.73 17.10
CA SER A 258 57.61 -31.78 17.18
C SER A 258 56.92 -31.54 15.84
N GLU A 259 57.46 -30.62 15.04
CA GLU A 259 56.88 -30.16 13.77
C GLU A 259 57.95 -30.14 12.66
N PRO A 260 58.27 -31.28 12.03
CA PRO A 260 59.34 -31.36 11.04
C PRO A 260 59.16 -30.46 9.80
N ARG A 261 57.91 -30.06 9.49
CA ARG A 261 57.57 -29.16 8.38
C ARG A 261 57.36 -27.71 8.81
N PHE A 262 57.64 -27.36 10.06
CA PHE A 262 57.41 -26.01 10.59
C PHE A 262 58.04 -24.93 9.70
N SER A 263 59.28 -25.14 9.25
CA SER A 263 59.98 -24.17 8.41
C SER A 263 59.28 -23.94 7.07
N ASP A 264 58.78 -24.99 6.42
CA ASP A 264 58.12 -24.89 5.11
C ASP A 264 56.74 -24.24 5.26
N GLU A 265 55.96 -24.67 6.25
CA GLU A 265 54.61 -24.16 6.50
C GLU A 265 54.62 -22.68 6.90
N ARG A 266 55.59 -22.26 7.73
CA ARG A 266 55.75 -20.84 8.10
C ARG A 266 56.31 -20.01 6.96
N TYR A 267 57.20 -20.57 6.15
CA TYR A 267 57.67 -19.89 4.95
C TYR A 267 56.51 -19.64 3.99
N GLU A 268 55.74 -20.67 3.63
CA GLU A 268 54.56 -20.54 2.76
C GLU A 268 53.54 -19.53 3.31
N LYS A 269 53.28 -19.54 4.63
CA LYS A 269 52.38 -18.59 5.28
C LYS A 269 52.83 -17.14 5.12
N ASN A 270 54.13 -16.86 5.21
CA ASN A 270 54.65 -15.50 5.22
C ASN A 270 55.04 -14.99 3.82
N PHE A 271 55.12 -15.88 2.82
CA PHE A 271 55.48 -15.56 1.44
C PHE A 271 54.40 -16.00 0.40
N GLN A 272 53.11 -15.96 0.78
CA GLN A 272 51.96 -16.55 0.05
C GLN A 272 51.72 -16.13 -1.43
N ASN A 273 52.41 -15.11 -1.96
CA ASN A 273 52.10 -14.53 -3.29
C ASN A 273 52.88 -15.15 -4.47
N VAL A 274 53.63 -16.24 -4.26
CA VAL A 274 54.68 -16.65 -5.21
C VAL A 274 54.25 -17.79 -6.15
N ASP A 275 53.32 -18.66 -5.70
CA ASP A 275 53.05 -19.93 -6.40
C ASP A 275 52.11 -19.79 -7.62
N THR A 276 51.36 -18.68 -7.72
CA THR A 276 50.43 -18.40 -8.84
C THR A 276 51.16 -18.05 -10.15
N SER A 277 52.44 -17.66 -10.09
CA SER A 277 53.21 -17.30 -11.28
C SER A 277 53.57 -18.50 -12.16
N LYS A 278 53.54 -19.73 -11.64
CA LYS A 278 54.02 -20.94 -12.35
C LYS A 278 53.00 -21.54 -13.32
N ILE A 279 51.71 -21.25 -13.15
CA ILE A 279 50.63 -21.96 -13.86
C ILE A 279 50.12 -21.12 -15.03
N GLN A 280 50.39 -21.56 -16.26
CA GLN A 280 49.96 -20.87 -17.48
C GLN A 280 49.25 -21.78 -18.46
N LEU A 281 48.40 -21.16 -19.29
CA LEU A 281 47.82 -21.83 -20.43
C LEU A 281 48.88 -22.10 -21.51
N SER A 282 48.90 -23.31 -22.07
CA SER A 282 49.73 -23.63 -23.23
C SER A 282 49.17 -22.94 -24.49
N GLN A 283 49.95 -22.90 -25.57
CA GLN A 283 49.44 -22.38 -26.85
C GLN A 283 48.23 -23.18 -27.35
N GLU A 284 48.25 -24.51 -27.20
CA GLU A 284 47.12 -25.39 -27.56
C GLU A 284 45.86 -25.03 -26.76
N GLU A 285 46.01 -24.73 -25.47
CA GLU A 285 44.91 -24.31 -24.60
C GLU A 285 44.41 -22.91 -24.96
N LEU A 286 45.28 -21.95 -25.27
CA LEU A 286 44.90 -20.61 -25.73
C LEU A 286 44.14 -20.66 -27.05
N ASP A 287 44.59 -21.51 -27.99
CA ASP A 287 43.91 -21.76 -29.26
C ASP A 287 42.53 -22.38 -29.02
N TYR A 288 42.44 -23.34 -28.07
CA TYR A 288 41.16 -23.90 -27.63
C TYR A 288 40.23 -22.84 -27.05
N VAL A 289 40.72 -21.95 -26.18
CA VAL A 289 39.91 -20.83 -25.63
C VAL A 289 39.39 -19.94 -26.75
N ALA A 290 40.24 -19.55 -27.69
CA ALA A 290 39.88 -18.70 -28.82
C ALA A 290 38.82 -19.35 -29.73
N GLN A 291 38.89 -20.67 -29.91
CA GLN A 291 37.95 -21.43 -30.73
C GLN A 291 36.63 -21.72 -30.01
N LYS A 292 36.69 -22.28 -28.79
CA LYS A 292 35.53 -22.74 -28.02
C LYS A 292 34.70 -21.58 -27.51
N LYS A 293 35.35 -20.54 -26.96
CA LYS A 293 34.80 -19.33 -26.31
C LYS A 293 33.87 -19.57 -25.12
N THR A 294 32.87 -20.42 -25.30
CA THR A 294 31.82 -20.70 -24.31
C THR A 294 31.74 -22.20 -24.02
N VAL A 295 31.77 -22.55 -22.73
CA VAL A 295 31.61 -23.91 -22.21
C VAL A 295 30.25 -24.04 -21.55
N THR A 296 29.52 -25.11 -21.84
CA THR A 296 28.23 -25.40 -21.22
C THR A 296 28.36 -26.24 -19.96
N VAL A 297 27.76 -25.79 -18.86
CA VAL A 297 27.86 -26.39 -17.54
C VAL A 297 26.49 -26.88 -17.10
N ALA A 298 26.32 -28.19 -16.91
CA ALA A 298 25.12 -28.75 -16.29
C ALA A 298 25.11 -28.40 -14.80
N ALA A 299 23.99 -27.84 -14.32
CA ALA A 299 23.81 -27.43 -12.93
C ALA A 299 22.35 -27.61 -12.49
N VAL A 300 22.12 -27.92 -11.22
CA VAL A 300 20.78 -28.00 -10.64
C VAL A 300 20.36 -26.60 -10.17
N GLU A 301 19.13 -26.18 -10.49
CA GLU A 301 18.61 -24.87 -10.05
C GLU A 301 18.43 -24.80 -8.52
N ASN A 302 18.72 -23.64 -7.93
CA ASN A 302 18.45 -23.32 -6.51
C ASN A 302 19.00 -24.37 -5.53
N TRP A 303 20.19 -24.89 -5.77
CA TRP A 303 20.82 -25.90 -4.92
C TRP A 303 21.97 -25.32 -4.11
N HIS A 304 21.71 -24.95 -2.87
CA HIS A 304 22.73 -24.51 -1.93
C HIS A 304 23.67 -25.67 -1.54
N PRO A 305 24.99 -25.44 -1.45
CA PRO A 305 25.68 -24.16 -1.62
C PRO A 305 26.18 -23.88 -3.06
N PHE A 306 25.80 -24.71 -4.04
CA PHE A 306 26.39 -24.69 -5.39
C PHE A 306 25.85 -23.59 -6.29
N TYR A 307 24.52 -23.47 -6.44
CA TYR A 307 23.89 -22.50 -7.33
C TYR A 307 22.68 -21.85 -6.66
N CYS A 308 22.83 -20.58 -6.27
CA CYS A 308 21.84 -19.82 -5.48
C CYS A 308 21.35 -18.54 -6.19
N LEU A 309 21.84 -18.24 -7.40
CA LEU A 309 21.35 -17.14 -8.23
C LEU A 309 19.86 -17.31 -8.48
N ASN A 310 19.06 -16.34 -8.00
CA ASN A 310 17.59 -16.26 -8.01
C ASN A 310 16.85 -16.83 -6.78
N ASN A 311 17.56 -17.33 -5.76
CA ASN A 311 16.94 -17.69 -4.49
C ASN A 311 16.88 -16.47 -3.56
N ASN A 312 15.68 -16.00 -3.18
CA ASN A 312 15.51 -14.84 -2.30
C ASN A 312 15.99 -15.08 -0.85
N SER A 313 16.29 -16.33 -0.46
CA SER A 313 16.80 -16.64 0.88
C SER A 313 18.31 -16.48 1.01
N ASP A 314 19.05 -16.63 -0.09
CA ASP A 314 20.50 -16.69 -0.08
C ASP A 314 21.07 -15.37 -0.63
N HIS A 315 21.95 -14.72 0.14
CA HIS A 315 22.58 -13.44 -0.26
C HIS A 315 23.86 -13.65 -1.08
N HIS A 316 24.12 -14.87 -1.55
CA HIS A 316 25.28 -15.25 -2.34
C HIS A 316 24.83 -15.96 -3.62
N SER A 317 25.67 -15.91 -4.65
CA SER A 317 25.38 -16.50 -5.97
C SER A 317 25.54 -18.02 -5.97
N GLY A 318 26.33 -18.58 -5.05
CA GLY A 318 26.68 -19.99 -4.98
C GLY A 318 28.15 -20.21 -5.37
N ILE A 319 28.68 -21.35 -4.94
CA ILE A 319 30.06 -21.75 -5.19
C ILE A 319 30.36 -21.82 -6.69
N LEU A 320 29.45 -22.41 -7.47
CA LEU A 320 29.68 -22.69 -8.88
C LEU A 320 29.81 -21.39 -9.70
N PRO A 321 28.89 -20.41 -9.60
CA PRO A 321 29.06 -19.12 -10.28
C PRO A 321 30.33 -18.37 -9.89
N ASP A 322 30.64 -18.34 -8.59
CA ASP A 322 31.80 -17.62 -8.09
C ASP A 322 33.11 -18.26 -8.56
N LEU A 323 33.18 -19.59 -8.55
CA LEU A 323 34.33 -20.35 -9.05
C LEU A 323 34.48 -20.17 -10.56
N LEU A 324 33.40 -20.27 -11.33
CA LEU A 324 33.44 -20.10 -12.78
C LEU A 324 33.80 -18.67 -13.20
N ALA A 325 33.46 -17.65 -12.40
CA ALA A 325 33.93 -16.29 -12.61
C ALA A 325 35.46 -16.21 -12.47
N ASN A 326 36.04 -16.78 -11.41
CA ASN A 326 37.50 -16.83 -11.25
C ASN A 326 38.18 -17.62 -12.38
N ILE A 327 37.58 -18.72 -12.83
CA ILE A 327 38.09 -19.50 -13.96
C ILE A 327 37.98 -18.71 -15.27
N SER A 328 36.92 -17.93 -15.45
CA SER A 328 36.74 -17.02 -16.60
C SER A 328 37.82 -15.94 -16.60
N ASP A 329 38.10 -15.33 -15.45
CA ASP A 329 39.14 -14.30 -15.31
C ASP A 329 40.53 -14.86 -15.60
N TYR A 330 40.80 -16.11 -15.21
CA TYR A 330 42.07 -16.79 -15.48
C TYR A 330 42.22 -17.24 -16.94
N SER A 331 41.18 -17.86 -17.50
CA SER A 331 41.28 -18.57 -18.79
C SER A 331 40.77 -17.80 -20.00
N GLY A 332 39.90 -16.81 -19.81
CA GLY A 332 39.17 -16.15 -20.89
C GLY A 332 37.96 -16.94 -21.44
N LEU A 333 37.67 -18.13 -20.90
CA LEU A 333 36.46 -18.89 -21.24
C LEU A 333 35.23 -18.27 -20.58
N THR A 334 34.12 -18.26 -21.31
CA THR A 334 32.81 -17.93 -20.78
C THR A 334 32.02 -19.21 -20.47
N PHE A 335 31.13 -19.16 -19.49
CA PHE A 335 30.36 -20.32 -19.05
C PHE A 335 28.86 -20.06 -19.13
N ASN A 336 28.14 -20.99 -19.77
CA ASN A 336 26.69 -20.98 -19.85
C ASN A 336 26.09 -22.18 -19.11
N TYR A 337 25.05 -21.96 -18.33
CA TYR A 337 24.41 -23.02 -17.57
C TYR A 337 23.33 -23.73 -18.37
N VAL A 338 23.29 -25.06 -18.25
CA VAL A 338 22.17 -25.91 -18.68
C VAL A 338 21.52 -26.44 -17.41
N PHE A 339 20.39 -25.84 -17.05
CA PHE A 339 19.73 -26.12 -15.79
C PHE A 339 18.90 -27.40 -15.82
N THR A 340 18.94 -28.15 -14.72
CA THR A 340 18.13 -29.36 -14.49
C THR A 340 17.37 -29.27 -13.17
N LYS A 341 16.37 -30.14 -13.01
CA LYS A 341 15.62 -30.24 -11.75
C LYS A 341 16.28 -31.17 -10.75
N THR A 342 16.96 -32.21 -11.24
CA THR A 342 17.61 -33.22 -10.40
C THR A 342 19.08 -33.36 -10.72
N TYR A 343 19.84 -33.86 -9.74
CA TYR A 343 21.26 -34.14 -9.90
C TYR A 343 21.52 -35.23 -10.94
N GLU A 344 20.72 -36.30 -10.94
CA GLU A 344 20.82 -37.38 -11.92
C GLU A 344 20.63 -36.87 -13.36
N GLU A 345 19.65 -36.00 -13.60
CA GLU A 345 19.43 -35.38 -14.90
C GLU A 345 20.67 -34.58 -15.35
N ALA A 346 21.31 -33.86 -14.44
CA ALA A 346 22.54 -33.11 -14.75
C ALA A 346 23.69 -34.04 -15.17
N VAL A 347 23.85 -35.16 -14.48
CA VAL A 347 24.86 -36.19 -14.82
C VAL A 347 24.57 -36.79 -16.20
N GLU A 348 23.31 -37.13 -16.49
CA GLU A 348 22.89 -37.70 -17.77
C GLU A 348 23.03 -36.70 -18.93
N LEU A 349 22.82 -35.41 -18.72
CA LEU A 349 23.06 -34.38 -19.74
C LEU A 349 24.52 -34.34 -20.21
N VAL A 350 25.47 -34.52 -19.29
CA VAL A 350 26.90 -34.54 -19.59
C VAL A 350 27.27 -35.81 -20.34
N LYS A 351 26.79 -36.98 -19.88
CA LYS A 351 26.98 -38.27 -20.59
C LYS A 351 26.38 -38.25 -21.99
N ALA A 352 25.26 -37.55 -22.18
CA ALA A 352 24.64 -37.33 -23.48
C ALA A 352 25.32 -36.24 -24.33
N ARG A 353 26.40 -35.61 -23.82
CA ARG A 353 27.15 -34.49 -24.45
C ARG A 353 26.27 -33.29 -24.81
N LYS A 354 25.19 -33.09 -24.05
CA LYS A 354 24.34 -31.89 -24.15
C LYS A 354 24.89 -30.73 -23.32
N ALA A 355 25.72 -31.04 -22.33
CA ALA A 355 26.57 -30.09 -21.63
C ALA A 355 28.03 -30.57 -21.73
N ASP A 356 28.99 -29.64 -21.78
CA ASP A 356 30.41 -29.95 -21.86
C ASP A 356 30.93 -30.53 -20.53
N MET A 357 30.37 -30.09 -19.40
CA MET A 357 30.78 -30.54 -18.06
C MET A 357 29.65 -30.44 -17.03
N LEU A 358 29.76 -31.20 -15.95
CA LEU A 358 28.95 -31.06 -14.73
C LEU A 358 29.64 -30.09 -13.79
N GLY A 359 28.88 -29.14 -13.24
CA GLY A 359 29.42 -28.12 -12.33
C GLY A 359 29.91 -28.67 -10.99
N ASN A 360 29.23 -29.67 -10.42
CA ASN A 360 29.53 -30.17 -9.09
C ASN A 360 29.23 -31.68 -8.99
N TYR A 361 30.23 -32.50 -9.27
CA TYR A 361 30.17 -33.95 -9.05
C TYR A 361 30.47 -34.28 -7.60
N LEU A 362 29.67 -35.17 -7.00
CA LEU A 362 29.61 -35.37 -5.55
C LEU A 362 30.00 -36.79 -5.11
N ASP A 363 30.47 -37.64 -6.01
CA ASP A 363 30.78 -39.02 -5.73
C ASP A 363 32.27 -39.31 -5.98
N PRO A 364 32.83 -40.38 -5.38
CA PRO A 364 34.24 -40.71 -5.54
C PRO A 364 34.65 -40.98 -7.00
N GLN A 365 35.96 -40.83 -7.27
CA GLN A 365 36.54 -41.01 -8.61
C GLN A 365 36.29 -42.41 -9.17
N GLU A 366 36.25 -43.45 -8.33
CA GLU A 366 35.97 -44.82 -8.74
C GLU A 366 34.56 -44.95 -9.33
N TYR A 367 33.58 -44.28 -8.72
CA TYR A 367 32.20 -44.28 -9.20
C TYR A 367 32.05 -43.46 -10.48
N ALA A 368 32.75 -42.31 -10.59
CA ALA A 368 32.81 -41.54 -11.83
C ALA A 368 33.35 -42.36 -13.00
N ALA A 369 34.46 -43.07 -12.79
CA ALA A 369 35.09 -43.89 -13.82
C ALA A 369 34.18 -45.04 -14.30
N GLN A 370 33.42 -45.68 -13.38
CA GLN A 370 32.43 -46.70 -13.73
C GLN A 370 31.28 -46.15 -14.57
N ASN A 371 30.92 -44.88 -14.37
CA ASN A 371 29.88 -44.18 -15.12
C ASN A 371 30.38 -43.50 -16.40
N GLY A 372 31.63 -43.75 -16.81
CA GLY A 372 32.20 -43.19 -18.03
C GLY A 372 32.60 -41.71 -17.90
N LEU A 373 32.71 -41.18 -16.69
CA LEU A 373 33.08 -39.80 -16.43
C LEU A 373 34.56 -39.69 -16.03
N ALA A 374 35.19 -38.56 -16.36
CA ALA A 374 36.45 -38.14 -15.79
C ALA A 374 36.27 -36.87 -14.95
N LEU A 375 36.98 -36.80 -13.83
CA LEU A 375 36.89 -35.70 -12.88
C LEU A 375 38.08 -34.75 -13.05
N SER A 376 37.83 -33.46 -12.84
CA SER A 376 38.90 -32.50 -12.58
C SER A 376 39.54 -32.76 -11.22
N ARG A 377 40.60 -32.01 -10.90
CA ARG A 377 41.02 -31.85 -9.51
C ARG A 377 39.86 -31.31 -8.66
N SER A 378 39.86 -31.69 -7.39
CA SER A 378 38.94 -31.11 -6.41
C SER A 378 39.19 -29.60 -6.30
N TYR A 379 38.11 -28.83 -6.34
CA TYR A 379 38.15 -27.40 -6.05
C TYR A 379 37.69 -27.08 -4.62
N MET A 380 37.09 -28.05 -3.93
CA MET A 380 36.53 -27.88 -2.57
C MET A 380 36.23 -29.21 -1.91
N ASN A 381 36.29 -29.25 -0.58
CA ASN A 381 35.80 -30.37 0.22
C ASN A 381 34.62 -29.92 1.08
N LEU A 382 33.51 -30.66 1.02
CA LEU A 382 32.30 -30.38 1.81
C LEU A 382 31.97 -31.56 2.74
N ASN A 383 31.56 -31.25 3.97
CA ASN A 383 31.19 -32.28 4.94
C ASN A 383 29.84 -32.90 4.60
N ASN A 384 29.70 -34.20 4.86
CA ASN A 384 28.43 -34.91 4.83
C ASN A 384 27.89 -35.13 6.24
N ILE A 385 26.60 -35.38 6.32
CA ILE A 385 25.91 -35.72 7.56
C ILE A 385 24.95 -36.88 7.34
N ILE A 386 24.67 -37.63 8.41
CA ILE A 386 23.53 -38.54 8.46
C ILE A 386 22.45 -37.94 9.32
N VAL A 387 21.22 -38.03 8.83
CA VAL A 387 20.01 -37.65 9.53
C VAL A 387 19.13 -38.87 9.69
N LYS A 388 18.77 -39.23 10.92
CA LYS A 388 17.96 -40.41 11.21
C LYS A 388 16.58 -40.05 11.71
N ASN A 389 15.64 -40.99 11.61
CA ASN A 389 14.40 -40.87 12.34
C ASN A 389 14.69 -41.00 13.85
N LYS A 390 13.94 -40.27 14.69
CA LYS A 390 13.97 -40.41 16.15
C LYS A 390 13.79 -41.86 16.61
N SER A 391 12.93 -42.64 15.94
CA SER A 391 12.70 -44.06 16.26
C SER A 391 13.77 -45.01 15.73
N ALA A 392 14.57 -44.59 14.74
CA ALA A 392 15.62 -45.44 14.20
C ALA A 392 16.81 -45.57 15.17
N ASN A 393 17.32 -46.79 15.34
CA ASN A 393 18.50 -47.04 16.16
C ASN A 393 19.74 -47.09 15.24
N TYR A 394 20.41 -45.96 15.07
CA TYR A 394 21.61 -45.86 14.23
C TYR A 394 22.86 -45.65 15.10
N PRO A 395 23.99 -46.33 14.82
CA PRO A 395 24.18 -47.32 13.75
C PRO A 395 23.63 -48.71 14.14
N SER A 396 23.02 -49.42 13.18
CA SER A 396 22.66 -50.84 13.30
C SER A 396 22.55 -51.52 11.93
N ASP A 397 22.57 -52.85 11.90
CA ASP A 397 22.38 -53.64 10.69
C ASP A 397 20.89 -53.70 10.29
N GLY A 398 20.59 -53.84 9.00
CA GLY A 398 19.21 -53.97 8.51
C GLY A 398 18.50 -52.66 8.16
N LEU A 399 19.14 -51.52 8.38
CA LEU A 399 18.53 -50.20 8.17
C LEU A 399 18.32 -49.88 6.67
N THR A 400 17.26 -49.13 6.40
CA THR A 400 16.96 -48.55 5.09
C THR A 400 17.48 -47.12 5.03
N ALA A 401 18.36 -46.85 4.08
CA ALA A 401 18.97 -45.54 3.87
C ALA A 401 18.28 -44.79 2.71
N GLY A 402 18.06 -43.49 2.88
CA GLY A 402 17.69 -42.56 1.81
C GLY A 402 18.91 -41.81 1.28
N ILE A 403 18.99 -41.64 -0.04
CA ILE A 403 20.03 -40.82 -0.70
C ILE A 403 19.44 -40.17 -1.96
N MET A 404 20.07 -39.11 -2.46
CA MET A 404 19.61 -38.49 -3.71
C MET A 404 19.84 -39.41 -4.94
N ASN A 405 18.94 -39.34 -5.91
CA ASN A 405 19.08 -40.00 -7.22
C ASN A 405 20.41 -39.61 -7.88
N GLY A 406 21.10 -40.60 -8.45
CA GLY A 406 22.42 -40.43 -9.07
C GLY A 406 23.62 -40.42 -8.11
N ARG A 407 23.41 -40.48 -6.78
CA ARG A 407 24.49 -40.53 -5.78
C ARG A 407 24.89 -41.95 -5.38
N PHE A 408 26.15 -42.11 -4.99
CA PHE A 408 26.70 -43.35 -4.45
C PHE A 408 26.64 -43.37 -2.92
N MET A 409 26.19 -44.48 -2.33
CA MET A 409 26.23 -44.69 -0.88
C MET A 409 27.62 -45.19 -0.46
N PRO A 410 28.36 -44.47 0.41
CA PRO A 410 29.68 -44.90 0.87
C PRO A 410 29.64 -46.27 1.57
N ALA A 411 30.60 -47.14 1.27
CA ALA A 411 30.68 -48.49 1.84
C ALA A 411 30.85 -48.52 3.38
N GLY A 412 31.33 -47.44 3.99
CA GLY A 412 31.47 -47.30 5.45
C GLY A 412 30.17 -47.01 6.19
N ILE A 413 29.04 -46.82 5.49
CA ILE A 413 27.74 -46.53 6.09
C ILE A 413 26.89 -47.80 6.09
N PRO A 414 26.59 -48.39 7.27
CA PRO A 414 25.86 -49.64 7.36
C PRO A 414 24.39 -49.44 6.94
N CYS A 415 24.00 -50.07 5.84
CA CYS A 415 22.61 -50.16 5.38
C CYS A 415 22.37 -51.48 4.62
N SER A 416 21.13 -51.97 4.67
CA SER A 416 20.73 -53.18 3.94
C SER A 416 19.85 -52.88 2.73
N GLN A 417 19.21 -51.71 2.71
CA GLN A 417 18.42 -51.24 1.58
C GLN A 417 18.70 -49.76 1.36
N ILE A 418 18.74 -49.34 0.09
CA ILE A 418 18.90 -47.94 -0.31
C ILE A 418 17.67 -47.54 -1.11
N ARG A 419 17.08 -46.41 -0.76
CA ARG A 419 16.03 -45.73 -1.51
C ARG A 419 16.56 -44.41 -2.03
N TYR A 420 16.14 -44.07 -3.24
CA TYR A 420 16.60 -42.87 -3.93
C TYR A 420 15.47 -41.84 -4.04
N TYR A 421 15.84 -40.57 -3.92
CA TYR A 421 14.92 -39.43 -3.95
C TYR A 421 15.47 -38.28 -4.81
N ASP A 422 14.60 -37.45 -5.37
CA ASP A 422 15.03 -36.40 -6.32
C ASP A 422 15.75 -35.22 -5.65
N SER A 423 15.46 -34.95 -4.38
CA SER A 423 15.96 -33.79 -3.65
C SER A 423 16.36 -34.11 -2.18
N PRO A 424 17.19 -33.27 -1.54
CA PRO A 424 17.44 -33.37 -0.10
C PRO A 424 16.16 -33.25 0.74
N GLU A 425 15.21 -32.42 0.29
CA GLU A 425 13.91 -32.23 0.94
C GLU A 425 13.11 -33.55 0.99
N ASP A 426 13.05 -34.27 -0.13
CA ASP A 426 12.34 -35.55 -0.22
C ASP A 426 12.99 -36.63 0.65
N CYS A 427 14.33 -36.67 0.69
CA CYS A 427 15.07 -37.52 1.64
C CYS A 427 14.65 -37.23 3.10
N LEU A 428 14.61 -35.95 3.50
CA LEU A 428 14.25 -35.55 4.86
C LEU A 428 12.79 -35.85 5.20
N ARG A 429 11.87 -35.68 4.25
CA ARG A 429 10.46 -36.08 4.40
C ARG A 429 10.29 -37.58 4.57
N ALA A 430 11.03 -38.39 3.80
CA ALA A 430 11.04 -39.84 3.93
C ALA A 430 11.56 -40.28 5.29
N VAL A 431 12.64 -39.65 5.79
CA VAL A 431 13.12 -39.88 7.16
C VAL A 431 12.06 -39.46 8.17
N ASN A 432 11.47 -38.27 8.05
CA ASN A 432 10.48 -37.75 9.01
C ASN A 432 9.20 -38.59 9.11
N SER A 433 8.77 -39.19 8.00
CA SER A 433 7.62 -40.09 7.92
C SER A 433 7.95 -41.54 8.29
N ASN A 434 9.21 -41.84 8.59
CA ASN A 434 9.72 -43.19 8.90
C ASN A 434 9.56 -44.17 7.71
N GLU A 435 9.65 -43.65 6.48
CA GLU A 435 9.75 -44.47 5.25
C GLU A 435 11.16 -45.06 5.10
N VAL A 436 12.18 -44.28 5.48
CA VAL A 436 13.57 -44.70 5.63
C VAL A 436 14.03 -44.44 7.05
N ASP A 437 15.00 -45.23 7.53
CA ASP A 437 15.52 -45.11 8.88
C ASP A 437 16.47 -43.91 9.02
N PHE A 438 17.25 -43.63 7.98
CA PHE A 438 18.14 -42.49 7.91
C PHE A 438 18.38 -42.05 6.47
N ALA A 439 18.89 -40.83 6.27
CA ALA A 439 19.39 -40.34 5.00
C ALA A 439 20.83 -39.82 5.12
N TYR A 440 21.57 -39.88 4.02
CA TYR A 440 22.94 -39.41 3.88
C TYR A 440 23.04 -38.33 2.80
N GLY A 441 23.77 -37.25 3.09
CA GLY A 441 23.97 -36.17 2.13
C GLY A 441 24.89 -35.06 2.65
N LEU A 442 25.06 -34.01 1.86
CA LEU A 442 25.89 -32.85 2.22
C LEU A 442 25.29 -32.11 3.43
N SER A 443 26.12 -31.80 4.41
CA SER A 443 25.73 -31.12 5.65
C SER A 443 25.08 -29.77 5.34
N SER A 444 25.70 -28.97 4.47
CA SER A 444 25.21 -27.65 4.09
C SER A 444 23.82 -27.69 3.44
N SER A 445 23.56 -28.63 2.54
CA SER A 445 22.25 -28.76 1.90
C SER A 445 21.19 -29.31 2.87
N ILE A 446 21.55 -30.31 3.71
CA ILE A 446 20.62 -30.88 4.69
C ILE A 446 20.29 -29.87 5.79
N GLU A 447 21.27 -29.15 6.31
CA GLU A 447 21.09 -28.15 7.37
C GLU A 447 20.23 -26.99 6.89
N GLN A 448 20.49 -26.45 5.70
CA GLN A 448 19.64 -25.42 5.11
C GLN A 448 18.20 -25.91 5.02
N GLU A 449 18.01 -27.18 4.63
CA GLU A 449 16.67 -27.69 4.44
C GLU A 449 15.93 -28.02 5.74
N MET A 450 16.68 -28.38 6.79
CA MET A 450 16.16 -28.44 8.15
C MET A 450 15.88 -27.06 8.77
N GLN A 451 16.53 -26.00 8.28
CA GLN A 451 16.21 -24.62 8.67
C GLN A 451 14.97 -24.09 7.93
N ASN A 452 14.84 -24.42 6.64
CA ASN A 452 13.68 -24.04 5.81
C ASN A 452 12.41 -24.78 6.22
N HIS A 453 12.54 -26.02 6.70
CA HIS A 453 11.42 -26.89 7.03
C HIS A 453 11.55 -27.53 8.41
N ARG A 454 10.46 -27.54 9.18
CA ARG A 454 10.43 -28.22 10.48
C ARG A 454 10.13 -29.70 10.35
N TYR A 455 11.12 -30.52 10.69
CA TYR A 455 10.98 -31.98 10.76
C TYR A 455 10.89 -32.45 12.22
N ALA A 456 9.72 -32.94 12.62
CA ALA A 456 9.46 -33.35 14.00
C ALA A 456 10.25 -34.61 14.41
N ASN A 457 10.53 -35.51 13.47
CA ASN A 457 11.12 -36.82 13.72
C ASN A 457 12.53 -36.98 13.15
N VAL A 458 13.14 -35.93 12.60
CA VAL A 458 14.50 -36.01 12.04
C VAL A 458 15.52 -35.56 13.08
N VAL A 459 16.61 -36.31 13.22
CA VAL A 459 17.72 -36.00 14.13
C VAL A 459 19.05 -36.12 13.38
N PRO A 460 19.87 -35.07 13.36
CA PRO A 460 21.20 -35.12 12.78
C PRO A 460 22.17 -35.88 13.68
N ILE A 461 23.09 -36.61 13.07
CA ILE A 461 24.15 -37.37 13.75
C ILE A 461 25.48 -36.72 13.39
N SER A 462 26.11 -36.10 14.38
CA SER A 462 27.36 -35.34 14.22
C SER A 462 28.63 -36.18 14.13
N SER A 463 28.53 -37.51 14.27
CA SER A 463 29.70 -38.39 14.50
C SER A 463 30.34 -38.96 13.24
N ILE A 464 30.02 -38.45 12.05
CA ILE A 464 30.59 -38.97 10.79
C ILE A 464 31.48 -37.90 10.18
N ASN A 465 32.79 -37.99 10.46
CA ASN A 465 33.82 -37.22 9.77
C ASN A 465 34.00 -37.78 8.36
N ASN A 466 33.07 -37.48 7.46
CA ASN A 466 33.19 -37.85 6.05
C ASN A 466 32.92 -36.63 5.17
N SER A 467 33.95 -36.16 4.48
CA SER A 467 33.86 -35.09 3.49
C SER A 467 33.84 -35.66 2.07
N THR A 468 33.14 -34.97 1.18
CA THR A 468 33.14 -35.23 -0.26
C THR A 468 34.01 -34.20 -0.93
N GLU A 469 34.92 -34.66 -1.78
CA GLU A 469 35.65 -33.81 -2.72
C GLU A 469 34.72 -33.41 -3.87
N ILE A 470 34.59 -32.11 -4.12
CA ILE A 470 33.75 -31.59 -5.19
C ILE A 470 34.63 -31.29 -6.41
N CYS A 471 34.29 -31.92 -7.53
CA CYS A 471 35.01 -31.81 -8.79
C CYS A 471 34.06 -31.41 -9.93
N PHE A 472 34.61 -30.88 -11.02
CA PHE A 472 33.92 -30.90 -12.31
C PHE A 472 33.98 -32.31 -12.90
N ALA A 473 32.93 -32.72 -13.62
CA ALA A 473 32.92 -34.00 -14.33
C ALA A 473 32.66 -33.82 -15.83
N MET A 474 33.29 -34.65 -16.66
CA MET A 474 33.14 -34.64 -18.13
C MET A 474 32.94 -36.06 -18.65
N ASP A 475 32.23 -36.20 -19.77
CA ASP A 475 32.08 -37.47 -20.48
C ASP A 475 33.41 -37.94 -21.11
N ARG A 476 33.67 -39.26 -21.09
CA ARG A 476 34.84 -39.85 -21.72
C ARG A 476 34.57 -40.23 -23.19
N PRO A 477 35.53 -40.03 -24.11
CA PRO A 477 36.81 -39.37 -23.91
C PRO A 477 36.66 -37.86 -23.70
N ILE A 478 37.43 -37.32 -22.74
CA ILE A 478 37.41 -35.90 -22.42
C ILE A 478 38.14 -35.06 -23.47
N ASN A 479 37.82 -33.77 -23.52
CA ASN A 479 38.68 -32.78 -24.16
C ASN A 479 39.88 -32.49 -23.22
N PRO A 480 41.13 -32.80 -23.64
CA PRO A 480 42.31 -32.64 -22.78
C PRO A 480 42.61 -31.17 -22.46
N ASP A 481 42.35 -30.26 -23.39
CA ASP A 481 42.61 -28.82 -23.23
C ASP A 481 41.68 -28.23 -22.17
N LEU A 482 40.37 -28.51 -22.27
CA LEU A 482 39.40 -28.07 -21.26
C LEU A 482 39.73 -28.62 -19.87
N MET A 483 40.04 -29.91 -19.77
CA MET A 483 40.43 -30.52 -18.48
C MET A 483 41.67 -29.86 -17.89
N THR A 484 42.67 -29.59 -18.72
CA THR A 484 43.92 -28.98 -18.27
C THR A 484 43.72 -27.51 -17.88
N ILE A 485 42.95 -26.75 -18.64
CA ILE A 485 42.55 -25.37 -18.31
C ILE A 485 41.86 -25.33 -16.94
N LEU A 486 40.86 -26.19 -16.70
CA LEU A 486 40.18 -26.22 -15.40
C LEU A 486 41.14 -26.59 -14.26
N ASN A 487 41.99 -27.59 -14.45
CA ASN A 487 42.96 -28.00 -13.42
C ASN A 487 44.01 -26.91 -13.12
N LYS A 488 44.43 -26.16 -14.14
CA LYS A 488 45.31 -25.00 -14.00
C LYS A 488 44.62 -23.86 -13.27
N ALA A 489 43.39 -23.52 -13.66
CA ALA A 489 42.61 -22.46 -13.03
C ALA A 489 42.31 -22.76 -11.55
N ILE A 490 41.89 -23.98 -11.22
CA ILE A 490 41.68 -24.40 -9.81
C ILE A 490 43.01 -24.41 -9.03
N GLY A 491 44.10 -24.79 -9.70
CA GLY A 491 45.45 -24.76 -9.13
C GLY A 491 45.95 -23.36 -8.83
N ASN A 492 45.54 -22.38 -9.63
CA ASN A 492 45.92 -20.98 -9.49
C ASN A 492 45.20 -20.28 -8.32
N LEU A 493 44.15 -20.87 -7.74
CA LEU A 493 43.51 -20.31 -6.55
C LEU A 493 44.38 -20.49 -5.31
N SER A 494 44.72 -19.39 -4.64
CA SER A 494 45.38 -19.39 -3.34
C SER A 494 44.51 -20.01 -2.24
N THR A 495 45.13 -20.44 -1.13
CA THR A 495 44.40 -20.95 0.04
C THR A 495 43.43 -19.91 0.59
N GLY A 496 43.81 -18.62 0.58
CA GLY A 496 42.95 -17.51 0.97
C GLY A 496 41.71 -17.38 0.09
N GLU A 497 41.86 -17.43 -1.24
CA GLU A 497 40.74 -17.38 -2.19
C GLU A 497 39.81 -18.59 -2.06
N ARG A 498 40.36 -19.81 -1.91
CA ARG A 498 39.54 -21.02 -1.69
C ARG A 498 38.73 -20.94 -0.40
N ASN A 499 39.34 -20.44 0.67
CA ASN A 499 38.66 -20.23 1.94
C ASN A 499 37.58 -19.14 1.83
N ALA A 500 37.87 -18.04 1.13
CA ALA A 500 36.90 -16.98 0.89
C ALA A 500 35.69 -17.47 0.06
N LEU A 501 35.93 -18.22 -1.01
CA LEU A 501 34.90 -18.88 -1.83
C LEU A 501 34.00 -19.80 -0.99
N THR A 502 34.62 -20.62 -0.13
CA THR A 502 33.88 -21.54 0.75
C THR A 502 33.08 -20.76 1.80
N ASN A 503 33.74 -19.90 2.58
CA ASN A 503 33.09 -19.18 3.67
C ASN A 503 31.94 -18.29 3.20
N ARG A 504 32.09 -17.62 2.05
CA ARG A 504 31.02 -16.76 1.49
C ARG A 504 29.76 -17.54 1.15
N ASN A 505 29.90 -18.77 0.65
CA ASN A 505 28.79 -19.56 0.12
C ASN A 505 28.25 -20.61 1.10
N MET A 506 28.76 -20.65 2.33
CA MET A 506 28.29 -21.55 3.38
C MET A 506 27.37 -20.86 4.39
N VAL A 507 27.22 -19.54 4.32
CA VAL A 507 26.34 -18.77 5.19
C VAL A 507 24.90 -18.87 4.68
N SER A 508 24.11 -19.74 5.31
CA SER A 508 22.65 -19.70 5.20
C SER A 508 22.07 -18.82 6.31
N MET A 509 21.17 -17.90 5.96
CA MET A 509 20.41 -17.14 6.95
C MET A 509 19.15 -17.92 7.31
N GLY A 510 19.01 -18.29 8.58
CA GLY A 510 17.77 -18.86 9.09
C GLY A 510 16.59 -17.91 8.86
N TYR A 511 15.46 -18.44 8.39
CA TYR A 511 14.27 -17.66 8.06
C TYR A 511 13.76 -16.79 9.22
N SER A 512 13.25 -15.60 8.87
CA SER A 512 12.65 -14.61 9.77
C SER A 512 11.12 -14.56 9.69
N SER A 513 10.48 -15.26 8.76
CA SER A 513 9.01 -15.29 8.66
C SER A 513 8.44 -16.48 9.42
N MET A 514 7.99 -16.26 10.66
CA MET A 514 7.25 -17.28 11.41
C MET A 514 5.90 -17.56 10.72
N SER A 515 5.72 -18.78 10.23
CA SER A 515 4.40 -19.26 9.81
C SER A 515 3.50 -19.54 11.02
N MET A 516 2.17 -19.64 10.82
CA MET A 516 1.24 -19.93 11.93
C MET A 516 1.50 -21.28 12.59
N SER A 517 1.87 -22.30 11.80
CA SER A 517 2.27 -23.61 12.33
C SER A 517 3.52 -23.50 13.21
N GLU A 518 4.49 -22.67 12.82
CA GLU A 518 5.71 -22.48 13.61
C GLU A 518 5.49 -21.71 14.90
N LEU A 519 4.57 -20.75 14.93
CA LEU A 519 4.17 -20.05 16.16
C LEU A 519 3.54 -21.02 17.18
N ILE A 520 2.74 -21.98 16.69
CA ILE A 520 2.11 -23.02 17.52
C ILE A 520 3.17 -23.92 18.16
N TYR A 521 4.18 -24.36 17.41
CA TYR A 521 5.22 -25.26 17.92
C TYR A 521 6.29 -24.54 18.74
N ALA A 522 6.71 -23.34 18.34
CA ALA A 522 7.77 -22.60 19.03
C ALA A 522 7.31 -22.04 20.37
N ASN A 523 6.06 -21.59 20.47
CA ASN A 523 5.51 -21.05 21.71
C ASN A 523 4.01 -21.37 21.84
N PRO A 524 3.68 -22.62 22.19
CA PRO A 524 2.29 -23.06 22.30
C PRO A 524 1.49 -22.21 23.31
N LEU A 525 2.15 -21.70 24.36
CA LEU A 525 1.52 -20.81 25.34
C LEU A 525 1.16 -19.45 24.73
N ALA A 526 2.04 -18.85 23.92
CA ALA A 526 1.74 -17.58 23.24
C ALA A 526 0.60 -17.74 22.23
N PHE A 527 0.58 -18.83 21.46
CA PHE A 527 -0.53 -19.12 20.55
C PHE A 527 -1.86 -19.30 21.30
N ILE A 528 -1.88 -20.10 22.36
CA ILE A 528 -3.08 -20.27 23.20
C ILE A 528 -3.55 -18.93 23.76
N SER A 529 -2.63 -18.05 24.16
CA SER A 529 -2.96 -16.72 24.71
C SER A 529 -3.56 -15.80 23.65
N ILE A 530 -2.97 -15.73 22.46
CA ILE A 530 -3.48 -14.93 21.33
C ILE A 530 -4.84 -15.45 20.88
N PHE A 531 -4.98 -16.77 20.75
CA PHE A 531 -6.24 -17.41 20.39
C PHE A 531 -7.32 -17.15 21.44
N SER A 532 -6.98 -17.24 22.73
CA SER A 532 -7.90 -16.92 23.84
C SER A 532 -8.31 -15.44 23.81
N ALA A 533 -7.38 -14.52 23.55
CA ALA A 533 -7.67 -13.10 23.40
C ALA A 533 -8.60 -12.82 22.20
N PHE A 534 -8.38 -13.51 21.08
CA PHE A 534 -9.26 -13.43 19.92
C PHE A 534 -10.67 -13.95 20.23
N VAL A 535 -10.79 -15.09 20.91
CA VAL A 535 -12.08 -15.64 21.35
C VAL A 535 -12.78 -14.68 22.32
N LEU A 536 -12.04 -14.06 23.25
CA LEU A 536 -12.60 -13.05 24.16
C LEU A 536 -13.04 -11.78 23.42
N MET A 537 -12.30 -11.32 22.41
CA MET A 537 -12.72 -10.21 21.55
C MET A 537 -13.95 -10.57 20.70
N ALA A 538 -14.01 -11.79 20.16
CA ALA A 538 -15.17 -12.28 19.43
C ALA A 538 -16.41 -12.37 20.34
N ALA A 539 -16.26 -12.85 21.57
CA ALA A 539 -17.34 -12.87 22.56
C ALA A 539 -17.76 -11.44 22.97
N ALA A 540 -16.80 -10.54 23.20
CA ALA A 540 -17.09 -9.15 23.55
C ALA A 540 -17.77 -8.39 22.40
N SER A 541 -17.35 -8.61 21.16
CA SER A 541 -18.00 -8.06 19.97
C SER A 541 -19.39 -8.65 19.76
N LEU A 542 -19.59 -9.96 19.98
CA LEU A 542 -20.92 -10.57 19.97
C LEU A 542 -21.85 -9.95 21.02
N VAL A 543 -21.35 -9.75 22.25
CA VAL A 543 -22.11 -9.08 23.33
C VAL A 543 -22.40 -7.63 22.98
N MET A 544 -21.45 -6.91 22.38
CA MET A 544 -21.68 -5.54 21.89
C MET A 544 -22.71 -5.49 20.76
N ILE A 545 -22.67 -6.43 19.81
CA ILE A 545 -23.65 -6.56 18.73
C ILE A 545 -25.04 -6.88 19.31
N MET A 546 -25.14 -7.79 20.28
CA MET A 546 -26.40 -8.08 20.97
C MET A 546 -26.93 -6.85 21.71
N ARG A 547 -26.07 -6.11 22.44
CA ARG A 547 -26.46 -4.86 23.11
C ARG A 547 -26.88 -3.78 22.13
N ALA A 548 -26.17 -3.62 21.01
CA ALA A 548 -26.50 -2.66 19.96
C ALA A 548 -27.83 -3.01 19.30
N ARG A 549 -28.11 -4.30 19.03
CA ARG A 549 -29.40 -4.74 18.49
C ARG A 549 -30.55 -4.49 19.46
N LEU A 550 -30.38 -4.79 20.76
CA LEU A 550 -31.40 -4.51 21.79
C LEU A 550 -31.65 -3.00 21.96
N LYS A 551 -30.59 -2.19 21.90
CA LYS A 551 -30.70 -0.72 21.96
C LYS A 551 -31.38 -0.17 20.71
N ASN A 552 -31.02 -0.66 19.52
CA ASN A 552 -31.63 -0.26 18.26
C ASN A 552 -33.10 -0.68 18.18
N SER A 553 -33.49 -1.85 18.69
CA SER A 553 -34.91 -2.24 18.72
C SER A 553 -35.74 -1.36 19.67
N MET A 554 -35.16 -0.94 20.81
CA MET A 554 -35.82 0.02 21.70
C MET A 554 -35.93 1.41 21.07
N ILE A 555 -34.84 1.90 20.46
CA ILE A 555 -34.83 3.21 19.77
C ILE A 555 -35.80 3.18 18.58
N GLN A 556 -35.85 2.11 17.80
CA GLN A 556 -36.83 1.97 16.71
C GLN A 556 -38.27 1.96 17.23
N SER A 557 -38.55 1.27 18.34
CA SER A 557 -39.90 1.29 18.93
C SER A 557 -40.29 2.67 19.47
N GLU A 558 -39.35 3.45 20.02
CA GLU A 558 -39.63 4.82 20.44
C GLU A 558 -39.73 5.79 19.26
N LEU A 559 -38.89 5.61 18.23
CA LEU A 559 -38.93 6.40 17.00
C LEU A 559 -40.23 6.15 16.25
N GLU A 560 -40.66 4.90 16.07
CA GLU A 560 -41.95 4.55 15.48
C GLU A 560 -43.11 5.19 16.24
N LYS A 561 -43.06 5.22 17.58
CA LYS A 561 -44.08 5.90 18.39
C LYS A 561 -44.06 7.42 18.22
N ALA A 562 -42.88 8.03 18.06
CA ALA A 562 -42.73 9.46 17.85
C ALA A 562 -43.14 9.89 16.43
N GLU A 563 -42.73 9.13 15.40
CA GLU A 563 -43.09 9.32 14.00
C GLU A 563 -44.58 9.07 13.76
N ALA A 564 -45.15 8.03 14.36
CA ALA A 564 -46.60 7.79 14.31
C ALA A 564 -47.38 8.95 14.95
N LYS A 565 -46.88 9.52 16.07
CA LYS A 565 -47.48 10.71 16.69
C LYS A 565 -47.38 11.95 15.80
N SER A 566 -46.24 12.17 15.13
CA SER A 566 -46.04 13.31 14.24
C SER A 566 -46.90 13.22 12.98
N LYS A 567 -46.92 12.05 12.34
CA LYS A 567 -47.74 11.77 11.15
C LYS A 567 -49.24 11.87 11.47
N ALA A 568 -49.68 11.33 12.61
CA ALA A 568 -51.06 11.48 13.06
C ALA A 568 -51.46 12.94 13.31
N LYS A 569 -50.55 13.79 13.81
CA LYS A 569 -50.80 15.23 14.00
C LYS A 569 -50.98 15.96 12.66
N GLY A 570 -50.16 15.65 11.66
CA GLY A 570 -50.27 16.23 10.31
C GLY A 570 -51.54 15.79 9.57
N GLU A 571 -51.87 14.49 9.63
CA GLU A 571 -53.12 13.97 9.06
C GLU A 571 -54.37 14.53 9.76
N PHE A 572 -54.32 14.71 11.08
CA PHE A 572 -55.38 15.36 11.85
C PHE A 572 -55.62 16.81 11.41
N LEU A 573 -54.56 17.63 11.29
CA LEU A 573 -54.68 19.03 10.86
C LEU A 573 -55.23 19.16 9.44
N SER A 574 -54.80 18.29 8.51
CA SER A 574 -55.32 18.28 7.14
C SER A 574 -56.81 17.89 7.08
N ARG A 575 -57.26 16.92 7.89
CA ARG A 575 -58.69 16.54 7.99
C ARG A 575 -59.51 17.66 8.63
N MET A 576 -59.02 18.24 9.73
CA MET A 576 -59.69 19.36 10.41
C MET A 576 -59.86 20.58 9.49
N SER A 577 -58.88 20.90 8.64
CA SER A 577 -59.04 21.98 7.66
C SER A 577 -60.20 21.73 6.69
N HIS A 578 -60.32 20.51 6.17
CA HIS A 578 -61.45 20.13 5.31
C HIS A 578 -62.79 20.25 6.05
N GLU A 579 -62.87 19.77 7.29
CA GLU A 579 -64.10 19.85 8.10
C GLU A 579 -64.48 21.28 8.49
N ILE A 580 -63.52 22.20 8.64
CA ILE A 580 -63.81 23.62 8.90
C ILE A 580 -64.18 24.36 7.61
N ARG A 581 -63.59 23.99 6.47
CA ARG A 581 -63.85 24.66 5.19
C ARG A 581 -65.28 24.45 4.70
N THR A 582 -65.82 23.25 4.83
CA THR A 582 -67.18 22.91 4.37
C THR A 582 -68.28 23.81 4.97
N PRO A 583 -68.39 23.98 6.30
CA PRO A 583 -69.38 24.89 6.87
C PRO A 583 -69.07 26.37 6.55
N MET A 584 -67.80 26.76 6.42
CA MET A 584 -67.43 28.13 6.05
C MET A 584 -67.86 28.51 4.63
N ASN A 585 -67.69 27.59 3.67
CA ASN A 585 -68.13 27.77 2.31
C ASN A 585 -69.66 27.89 2.22
N ALA A 586 -70.41 27.13 3.03
CA ALA A 586 -71.86 27.24 3.15
C ALA A 586 -72.29 28.60 3.74
N ILE A 587 -71.64 29.07 4.82
CA ILE A 587 -71.91 30.38 5.43
C ILE A 587 -71.65 31.51 4.41
N MET A 588 -70.57 31.44 3.64
CA MET A 588 -70.27 32.41 2.60
C MET A 588 -71.27 32.36 1.43
N GLY A 589 -71.64 31.16 0.99
CA GLY A 589 -72.62 30.96 -0.08
C GLY A 589 -73.99 31.55 0.28
N LEU A 590 -74.51 31.23 1.46
CA LEU A 590 -75.77 31.77 1.97
C LEU A 590 -75.69 33.29 2.16
N ALA A 591 -74.60 33.81 2.74
CA ALA A 591 -74.44 35.25 2.93
C ALA A 591 -74.32 36.04 1.61
N ASN A 592 -73.70 35.46 0.57
CA ASN A 592 -73.65 36.04 -0.77
C ASN A 592 -75.03 36.03 -1.45
N LEU A 593 -75.77 34.90 -1.36
CA LEU A 593 -77.14 34.80 -1.87
C LEU A 593 -78.06 35.85 -1.23
N THR A 594 -78.01 36.00 0.10
CA THR A 594 -78.82 37.01 0.80
C THR A 594 -78.42 38.45 0.42
N CYS A 595 -77.15 38.70 0.07
CA CYS A 595 -76.73 40.01 -0.45
C CYS A 595 -77.33 40.35 -1.83
N MET A 596 -77.83 39.36 -2.58
CA MET A 596 -78.37 39.54 -3.93
C MET A 596 -79.89 39.74 -3.98
N GLU A 597 -80.60 39.73 -2.84
CA GLU A 597 -82.05 39.92 -2.78
C GLU A 597 -82.47 41.38 -3.08
N GLU A 598 -83.51 41.55 -3.91
CA GLU A 598 -84.11 42.87 -4.17
C GLU A 598 -84.86 43.37 -2.92
N HIS A 599 -84.35 44.47 -2.31
CA HIS A 599 -84.83 45.14 -1.09
C HIS A 599 -84.20 44.73 0.26
N LEU A 600 -82.88 44.54 0.29
CA LEU A 600 -82.17 44.29 1.54
C LEU A 600 -82.01 45.56 2.42
N PRO A 601 -82.34 45.54 3.73
CA PRO A 601 -82.09 46.66 4.63
C PRO A 601 -80.57 46.95 4.78
N ALA A 602 -80.15 48.21 4.71
CA ALA A 602 -78.73 48.62 4.73
C ALA A 602 -77.92 48.09 5.93
N GLN A 603 -78.57 47.90 7.09
CA GLN A 603 -77.93 47.37 8.29
C GLN A 603 -77.70 45.85 8.20
N VAL A 604 -78.56 45.11 7.50
CA VAL A 604 -78.39 43.69 7.21
C VAL A 604 -77.29 43.49 6.18
N GLU A 605 -77.26 44.30 5.12
CA GLU A 605 -76.19 44.30 4.12
C GLU A 605 -74.81 44.56 4.76
N THR A 606 -74.73 45.53 5.67
CA THR A 606 -73.50 45.85 6.40
C THR A 606 -73.05 44.67 7.28
N ASN A 607 -73.99 43.98 7.94
CA ASN A 607 -73.67 42.82 8.77
C ASN A 607 -73.24 41.62 7.93
N LEU A 608 -73.87 41.39 6.78
CA LEU A 608 -73.48 40.34 5.84
C LEU A 608 -72.08 40.58 5.26
N LYS A 609 -71.77 41.83 4.86
CA LYS A 609 -70.40 42.22 4.44
C LYS A 609 -69.35 41.95 5.53
N LYS A 610 -69.70 42.16 6.80
CA LYS A 610 -68.82 41.81 7.93
C LYS A 610 -68.67 40.31 8.14
N ILE A 611 -69.74 39.53 7.98
CA ILE A 611 -69.70 38.06 8.06
C ILE A 611 -68.83 37.49 6.94
N LEU A 612 -69.00 37.98 5.70
CA LEU A 612 -68.20 37.58 4.54
C LEU A 612 -66.72 37.91 4.75
N SER A 613 -66.39 39.13 5.17
CA SER A 613 -65.02 39.54 5.51
C SER A 613 -64.39 38.67 6.61
N SER A 614 -65.14 38.37 7.67
CA SER A 614 -64.65 37.55 8.78
C SER A 614 -64.44 36.09 8.36
N SER A 615 -65.30 35.59 7.47
CA SER A 615 -65.22 34.23 6.94
C SER A 615 -64.01 34.04 6.02
N GLN A 616 -63.75 35.02 5.15
CA GLN A 616 -62.55 35.07 4.31
C GLN A 616 -61.27 35.15 5.15
N TYR A 617 -61.29 35.96 6.22
CA TYR A 617 -60.15 36.03 7.15
C TYR A 617 -59.87 34.69 7.85
N LEU A 618 -60.91 33.99 8.30
CA LEU A 618 -60.76 32.67 8.92
C LEU A 618 -60.20 31.62 7.95
N LEU A 619 -60.63 31.64 6.68
CA LEU A 619 -60.09 30.77 5.65
C LEU A 619 -58.60 31.05 5.37
N SER A 620 -58.20 32.33 5.31
CA SER A 620 -56.79 32.72 5.19
C SER A 620 -55.94 32.19 6.36
N LEU A 621 -56.45 32.33 7.59
CA LEU A 621 -55.81 31.81 8.81
C LEU A 621 -55.57 30.30 8.77
N ILE A 622 -56.56 29.54 8.31
CA ILE A 622 -56.46 28.09 8.20
C ILE A 622 -55.43 27.70 7.13
N ASN A 623 -55.41 28.41 6.00
CA ASN A 623 -54.44 28.19 4.95
C ASN A 623 -53.01 28.47 5.42
N ASP A 624 -52.78 29.54 6.19
CA ASP A 624 -51.47 29.83 6.79
C ASP A 624 -50.99 28.70 7.72
N ILE A 625 -51.89 28.14 8.55
CA ILE A 625 -51.57 27.03 9.46
C ILE A 625 -51.23 25.75 8.67
N LEU A 626 -51.93 25.50 7.56
CA LEU A 626 -51.63 24.37 6.69
C LEU A 626 -50.30 24.53 5.97
N ASP A 627 -50.00 25.72 5.44
CA ASP A 627 -48.71 26.01 4.81
C ASP A 627 -47.57 25.82 5.83
N MET A 628 -47.73 26.30 7.08
CA MET A 628 -46.75 26.04 8.15
C MET A 628 -46.59 24.56 8.47
N SER A 629 -47.69 23.81 8.56
CA SER A 629 -47.64 22.35 8.79
C SER A 629 -46.93 21.61 7.65
N ARG A 630 -47.08 22.05 6.39
CA ARG A 630 -46.36 21.47 5.25
C ARG A 630 -44.87 21.81 5.31
N ILE A 631 -44.52 23.03 5.72
CA ILE A 631 -43.12 23.47 5.91
C ILE A 631 -42.43 22.64 7.00
N GLU A 632 -43.03 22.49 8.19
CA GLU A 632 -42.44 21.69 9.30
C GLU A 632 -42.23 20.22 8.92
N ASN A 633 -43.07 19.70 8.04
CA ASN A 633 -42.99 18.32 7.54
C ASN A 633 -42.12 18.18 6.27
N GLY A 634 -41.45 19.25 5.82
CA GLY A 634 -40.58 19.23 4.63
C GLY A 634 -41.30 19.02 3.30
N LYS A 635 -42.60 19.30 3.22
CA LYS A 635 -43.47 19.04 2.06
C LYS A 635 -43.75 20.28 1.18
N LEU A 636 -43.09 21.42 1.43
CA LEU A 636 -43.21 22.60 0.58
C LEU A 636 -42.50 22.34 -0.76
N GLN A 637 -43.23 22.36 -1.87
CA GLN A 637 -42.67 22.22 -3.23
C GLN A 637 -42.72 23.55 -3.98
N ILE A 638 -41.62 23.90 -4.65
CA ILE A 638 -41.55 25.04 -5.58
C ILE A 638 -41.82 24.51 -6.98
N SER A 639 -42.79 25.11 -7.68
CA SER A 639 -43.18 24.69 -9.03
C SER A 639 -42.62 25.68 -10.06
N PRO A 640 -41.51 25.36 -10.76
CA PRO A 640 -40.96 26.26 -11.75
C PRO A 640 -41.86 26.30 -13.00
N GLU A 641 -42.25 27.49 -13.41
CA GLU A 641 -42.94 27.80 -14.66
C GLU A 641 -42.38 29.07 -15.29
N THR A 642 -42.45 29.16 -16.61
CA THR A 642 -41.98 30.34 -17.35
C THR A 642 -42.99 31.48 -17.22
N PHE A 643 -42.57 32.63 -16.69
CA PHE A 643 -43.45 33.81 -16.56
C PHE A 643 -42.72 35.13 -16.83
N SER A 644 -43.48 36.17 -17.11
CA SER A 644 -42.97 37.54 -17.20
C SER A 644 -42.94 38.19 -15.82
N LEU A 645 -41.74 38.40 -15.27
CA LEU A 645 -41.55 39.10 -14.00
C LEU A 645 -42.10 40.53 -14.07
N ARG A 646 -41.97 41.19 -15.22
CA ARG A 646 -42.51 42.54 -15.41
C ARG A 646 -44.04 42.58 -15.25
N ASN A 647 -44.76 41.66 -15.90
CA ASN A 647 -46.22 41.61 -15.79
C ASN A 647 -46.67 41.32 -14.34
N LEU A 648 -45.99 40.40 -13.65
CA LEU A 648 -46.28 40.10 -12.25
C LEU A 648 -46.12 41.34 -11.35
N LEU A 649 -45.05 42.12 -11.59
CA LEU A 649 -44.77 43.33 -10.83
C LEU A 649 -45.75 44.47 -11.16
N ASP A 650 -46.14 44.61 -12.42
CA ASP A 650 -47.14 45.60 -12.86
C ASP A 650 -48.53 45.30 -12.24
N ASP A 651 -48.93 44.01 -12.20
CA ASP A 651 -50.15 43.57 -11.51
C ASP A 651 -50.10 43.91 -10.01
N LEU A 652 -48.96 43.62 -9.36
CA LEU A 652 -48.75 43.88 -7.94
C LEU A 652 -48.76 45.37 -7.64
N GLU A 653 -48.14 46.18 -8.50
CA GLU A 653 -48.16 47.63 -8.38
C GLU A 653 -49.61 48.15 -8.40
N SER A 654 -50.41 47.76 -9.39
CA SER A 654 -51.79 48.23 -9.53
C SER A 654 -52.64 47.87 -8.30
N MET A 655 -52.52 46.63 -7.83
CA MET A 655 -53.22 46.14 -6.64
C MET A 655 -52.81 46.90 -5.37
N MET A 656 -51.50 47.06 -5.14
CA MET A 656 -50.99 47.65 -3.89
C MET A 656 -51.09 49.17 -3.86
N ARG A 657 -51.01 49.83 -5.02
CA ARG A 657 -51.26 51.27 -5.16
C ARG A 657 -52.67 51.63 -4.68
N THR A 658 -53.66 50.86 -5.11
CA THR A 658 -55.06 51.02 -4.67
C THR A 658 -55.21 50.90 -3.14
N GLN A 659 -54.54 49.90 -2.53
CA GLN A 659 -54.57 49.72 -1.07
C GLN A 659 -53.84 50.83 -0.30
N ALA A 660 -52.71 51.30 -0.82
CA ALA A 660 -51.94 52.40 -0.24
C ALA A 660 -52.73 53.72 -0.31
N GLU A 661 -53.39 54.01 -1.43
CA GLU A 661 -54.24 55.19 -1.63
C GLU A 661 -55.45 55.19 -0.69
N ALA A 662 -56.09 54.03 -0.49
CA ALA A 662 -57.18 53.88 0.47
C ALA A 662 -56.74 54.22 1.91
N ARG A 663 -55.45 54.00 2.24
CA ARG A 663 -54.83 54.40 3.52
C ARG A 663 -54.12 55.75 3.48
N GLN A 664 -54.20 56.48 2.36
CA GLN A 664 -53.60 57.79 2.13
C GLN A 664 -52.07 57.80 2.33
N LEU A 665 -51.42 56.79 1.76
CA LEU A 665 -49.96 56.64 1.72
C LEU A 665 -49.42 56.97 0.32
N ARG A 666 -48.17 57.41 0.24
CA ARG A 666 -47.44 57.50 -1.04
C ARG A 666 -46.87 56.13 -1.38
N PHE A 667 -47.08 55.68 -2.60
CA PHE A 667 -46.58 54.40 -3.10
C PHE A 667 -45.64 54.62 -4.30
N GLU A 668 -44.37 54.33 -4.10
CA GLU A 668 -43.30 54.51 -5.10
C GLU A 668 -42.80 53.15 -5.59
N VAL A 669 -42.46 53.10 -6.87
CA VAL A 669 -42.02 51.88 -7.56
C VAL A 669 -40.74 52.18 -8.32
N ASP A 670 -39.72 51.32 -8.17
CA ASP A 670 -38.47 51.38 -8.93
C ASP A 670 -38.11 49.99 -9.48
N PHE A 671 -38.47 49.75 -10.76
CA PHE A 671 -38.19 48.49 -11.46
C PHE A 671 -37.13 48.70 -12.54
N LYS A 672 -35.93 48.12 -12.32
CA LYS A 672 -34.81 48.14 -13.27
C LYS A 672 -34.46 46.71 -13.67
N LEU A 673 -35.07 46.26 -14.75
CA LEU A 673 -34.96 44.89 -15.26
C LEU A 673 -34.44 44.94 -16.69
N SER A 674 -33.39 44.18 -17.00
CA SER A 674 -32.94 43.94 -18.37
C SER A 674 -33.62 42.69 -18.95
N HIS A 675 -33.88 41.71 -18.09
CA HIS A 675 -34.57 40.46 -18.44
C HIS A 675 -35.93 40.37 -17.74
N SER A 676 -36.98 40.01 -18.48
CA SER A 676 -38.34 39.87 -17.94
C SER A 676 -38.91 38.46 -18.00
N SER A 677 -38.50 37.62 -18.95
CA SER A 677 -38.94 36.22 -19.06
C SER A 677 -38.00 35.31 -18.26
N ILE A 678 -38.52 34.72 -17.18
CA ILE A 678 -37.76 33.89 -16.25
C ILE A 678 -38.53 32.61 -15.88
N ASP A 679 -37.80 31.56 -15.50
CA ASP A 679 -38.39 30.34 -14.97
C ASP A 679 -38.37 30.36 -13.43
N GLY A 680 -39.54 30.29 -12.81
CA GLY A 680 -39.68 30.33 -11.35
C GLY A 680 -41.12 30.06 -10.91
N ASP A 681 -41.43 30.25 -9.64
CA ASP A 681 -42.79 30.07 -9.13
C ASP A 681 -43.44 31.46 -8.91
N PRO A 682 -44.22 31.97 -9.87
CA PRO A 682 -44.81 33.31 -9.78
C PRO A 682 -45.86 33.38 -8.66
N VAL A 683 -46.53 32.27 -8.33
CA VAL A 683 -47.54 32.24 -7.26
C VAL A 683 -46.88 32.43 -5.91
N ARG A 684 -45.81 31.68 -5.63
CA ARG A 684 -45.07 31.79 -4.36
C ARG A 684 -44.30 33.10 -4.24
N LEU A 685 -43.72 33.59 -5.34
CA LEU A 685 -43.09 34.92 -5.35
C LEU A 685 -44.12 36.03 -5.08
N ARG A 686 -45.29 35.97 -5.73
CA ARG A 686 -46.39 36.91 -5.49
C ARG A 686 -46.85 36.86 -4.03
N GLN A 687 -46.98 35.67 -3.45
CA GLN A 687 -47.36 35.50 -2.04
C GLN A 687 -46.39 36.20 -1.08
N VAL A 688 -45.08 36.04 -1.29
CA VAL A 688 -44.04 36.72 -0.51
C VAL A 688 -44.18 38.24 -0.63
N LEU A 689 -44.24 38.76 -1.86
CA LEU A 689 -44.30 40.20 -2.11
C LEU A 689 -45.59 40.84 -1.57
N VAL A 690 -46.74 40.19 -1.73
CA VAL A 690 -48.02 40.64 -1.16
C VAL A 690 -47.94 40.72 0.36
N ASN A 691 -47.37 39.71 1.02
CA ASN A 691 -47.24 39.70 2.47
C ASN A 691 -46.29 40.80 2.97
N LEU A 692 -45.17 41.05 2.29
CA LEU A 692 -44.26 42.14 2.67
C LEU A 692 -44.89 43.53 2.42
N LEU A 693 -45.51 43.74 1.27
CA LEU A 693 -46.13 45.03 0.92
C LEU A 693 -47.35 45.36 1.78
N SER A 694 -48.21 44.38 2.06
CA SER A 694 -49.35 44.58 2.94
C SER A 694 -48.92 44.91 4.37
N ASN A 695 -47.85 44.29 4.87
CA ASN A 695 -47.25 44.68 6.16
C ASN A 695 -46.70 46.11 6.12
N ALA A 696 -45.96 46.48 5.07
CA ALA A 696 -45.44 47.84 4.90
C ALA A 696 -46.57 48.89 4.88
N ILE A 697 -47.63 48.67 4.10
CA ILE A 697 -48.83 49.54 4.03
C ILE A 697 -49.53 49.62 5.39
N LYS A 698 -49.56 48.51 6.12
CA LYS A 698 -50.27 48.43 7.40
C LYS A 698 -49.56 49.17 8.53
N PHE A 699 -48.24 49.07 8.62
CA PHE A 699 -47.44 49.63 9.71
C PHE A 699 -46.88 51.03 9.43
N THR A 700 -47.21 51.58 8.25
CA THR A 700 -46.89 52.96 7.89
C THR A 700 -48.06 53.90 8.22
N PRO A 701 -47.86 54.95 9.04
CA PRO A 701 -48.89 55.94 9.32
C PRO A 701 -49.30 56.75 8.07
N LYS A 702 -50.54 57.24 8.07
CA LYS A 702 -51.09 58.11 7.02
C LYS A 702 -50.13 59.25 6.63
N GLY A 703 -49.94 59.47 5.32
CA GLY A 703 -48.97 60.43 4.76
C GLY A 703 -47.53 59.89 4.62
N GLY A 704 -47.26 58.68 5.10
CA GLY A 704 -45.98 57.99 4.93
C GLY A 704 -45.74 57.49 3.50
N LEU A 705 -44.60 56.82 3.32
CA LEU A 705 -44.09 56.34 2.05
C LEU A 705 -43.80 54.84 2.15
N VAL A 706 -44.33 54.08 1.19
CA VAL A 706 -43.98 52.69 0.94
C VAL A 706 -43.38 52.59 -0.46
N GLN A 707 -42.26 51.91 -0.58
CA GLN A 707 -41.50 51.76 -1.81
C GLN A 707 -41.25 50.28 -2.09
N ILE A 708 -41.46 49.86 -3.33
CA ILE A 708 -40.97 48.58 -3.85
C ILE A 708 -39.87 48.81 -4.88
N LEU A 709 -38.78 48.10 -4.71
CA LEU A 709 -37.62 48.12 -5.57
C LEU A 709 -37.34 46.71 -6.07
N VAL A 710 -37.22 46.56 -7.38
CA VAL A 710 -36.77 45.32 -8.01
C VAL A 710 -35.71 45.63 -9.05
N HIS A 711 -34.46 45.29 -8.72
CA HIS A 711 -33.31 45.57 -9.56
C HIS A 711 -32.61 44.27 -9.96
N GLU A 712 -32.28 44.14 -11.23
CA GLU A 712 -31.35 43.12 -11.72
C GLU A 712 -29.92 43.52 -11.31
N THR A 713 -29.27 42.69 -10.49
CA THR A 713 -27.95 43.00 -9.92
C THR A 713 -26.79 42.33 -10.65
N ASP A 714 -27.03 41.17 -11.25
CA ASP A 714 -26.04 40.38 -11.99
C ASP A 714 -26.76 39.46 -12.99
N SER A 715 -26.18 39.24 -14.16
CA SER A 715 -26.69 38.26 -15.14
C SER A 715 -25.58 37.58 -15.92
N ASP A 716 -25.78 36.30 -16.23
CA ASP A 716 -24.91 35.48 -17.08
C ASP A 716 -25.68 34.92 -18.29
N MET A 717 -25.04 34.08 -19.12
CA MET A 717 -25.61 33.54 -20.38
C MET A 717 -26.89 32.69 -20.21
N GLY A 718 -27.34 32.41 -18.99
CA GLY A 718 -28.54 31.59 -18.75
C GLY A 718 -29.30 31.86 -17.44
N THR A 719 -28.86 32.78 -16.58
CA THR A 719 -29.50 33.12 -15.31
C THR A 719 -29.32 34.61 -14.98
N ALA A 720 -30.30 35.19 -14.27
CA ALA A 720 -30.22 36.55 -13.76
C ALA A 720 -30.60 36.59 -12.28
N SER A 721 -29.91 37.45 -11.52
CA SER A 721 -30.15 37.67 -10.09
C SER A 721 -30.89 38.99 -9.89
N PHE A 722 -31.96 38.92 -9.11
CA PHE A 722 -32.84 40.07 -8.84
C PHE A 722 -32.88 40.33 -7.33
N LEU A 723 -32.63 41.58 -6.97
CA LEU A 723 -32.83 42.10 -5.62
C LEU A 723 -34.25 42.62 -5.50
N PHE A 724 -35.05 41.99 -4.65
CA PHE A 724 -36.36 42.47 -4.24
C PHE A 724 -36.22 43.19 -2.91
N SER A 725 -36.69 44.43 -2.82
CA SER A 725 -36.70 45.22 -1.59
C SER A 725 -38.04 45.92 -1.41
N VAL A 726 -38.64 45.77 -0.24
CA VAL A 726 -39.83 46.49 0.20
C VAL A 726 -39.45 47.36 1.38
N LYS A 727 -39.60 48.67 1.21
CA LYS A 727 -39.16 49.67 2.19
C LYS A 727 -40.33 50.56 2.61
N ASP A 728 -40.43 50.81 3.90
CA ASP A 728 -41.38 51.74 4.48
C ASP A 728 -40.67 52.76 5.39
N ASN A 729 -41.32 53.89 5.64
CA ASN A 729 -40.90 54.87 6.66
C ASN A 729 -41.81 54.87 7.90
N GLY A 730 -42.39 53.71 8.21
CA GLY A 730 -43.31 53.51 9.34
C GLY A 730 -42.60 53.38 10.68
N VAL A 731 -43.25 52.65 11.60
CA VAL A 731 -42.84 52.58 13.02
C VAL A 731 -41.50 51.85 13.27
N GLY A 732 -40.97 51.14 12.29
CA GLY A 732 -39.74 50.34 12.45
C GLY A 732 -39.88 49.17 13.45
N ILE A 733 -38.83 48.36 13.57
CA ILE A 733 -38.80 47.14 14.38
C ILE A 733 -37.65 47.22 15.40
N PRO A 734 -37.90 47.11 16.72
CA PRO A 734 -36.86 47.13 17.74
C PRO A 734 -35.89 45.95 17.63
N LEU A 735 -34.62 46.19 17.96
CA LEU A 735 -33.50 45.25 17.75
C LEU A 735 -33.74 43.86 18.38
N GLU A 736 -34.41 43.81 19.53
CA GLU A 736 -34.72 42.55 20.25
C GLU A 736 -35.71 41.64 19.50
N TYR A 737 -36.54 42.22 18.62
CA TYR A 737 -37.53 41.47 17.84
C TYR A 737 -37.05 41.15 16.43
N GLN A 738 -36.05 41.86 15.89
CA GLN A 738 -35.60 41.68 14.49
C GLN A 738 -35.19 40.25 14.14
N LYS A 739 -34.75 39.44 15.11
CA LYS A 739 -34.46 38.01 14.90
C LYS A 739 -35.68 37.11 15.11
N ARG A 740 -36.59 37.47 16.00
CA ARG A 740 -37.75 36.67 16.42
C ARG A 740 -38.95 36.83 15.50
N ILE A 741 -39.06 37.94 14.76
CA ILE A 741 -40.17 38.17 13.82
C ILE A 741 -40.28 37.11 12.70
N PHE A 742 -39.23 36.30 12.49
CA PHE A 742 -39.24 35.18 11.55
C PHE A 742 -39.64 33.84 12.21
N ASP A 743 -39.81 33.81 13.54
CA ASP A 743 -40.31 32.63 14.27
C ASP A 743 -41.85 32.58 14.20
N SER A 744 -42.41 31.36 14.24
CA SER A 744 -43.84 31.15 14.10
C SER A 744 -44.64 31.74 15.26
N PHE A 745 -45.73 32.45 14.94
CA PHE A 745 -46.68 33.05 15.89
C PHE A 745 -46.13 34.24 16.72
N GLU A 746 -44.98 34.80 16.34
CA GLU A 746 -44.44 35.99 17.01
C GLU A 746 -45.17 37.28 16.58
N GLN A 747 -45.51 38.14 17.54
CA GLN A 747 -46.19 39.42 17.33
C GLN A 747 -45.57 40.54 18.18
N LEU A 748 -45.41 41.73 17.59
CA LEU A 748 -44.90 42.92 18.27
C LEU A 748 -46.00 43.59 19.10
N GLY A 749 -46.02 43.36 20.43
CA GLY A 749 -46.88 44.06 21.41
C GLY A 749 -47.69 43.12 22.34
N SER A 750 -47.87 43.53 23.60
CA SER A 750 -48.45 42.70 24.69
C SER A 750 -49.98 42.71 24.76
N SER A 751 -50.69 42.81 23.63
CA SER A 751 -52.17 42.86 23.63
C SER A 751 -52.76 42.09 22.45
N VAL A 752 -53.06 40.81 22.71
CA VAL A 752 -53.70 39.85 21.79
C VAL A 752 -55.04 40.34 21.22
N SER A 753 -55.62 41.41 21.76
CA SER A 753 -56.94 41.91 21.39
C SER A 753 -56.95 43.06 20.36
N ARG A 754 -55.80 43.54 19.87
CA ARG A 754 -55.75 44.60 18.84
C ARG A 754 -54.62 44.47 17.80
N SER A 755 -53.89 43.35 17.77
CA SER A 755 -52.98 43.04 16.66
C SER A 755 -53.76 42.35 15.54
N GLU A 756 -53.98 43.04 14.41
CA GLU A 756 -54.49 42.38 13.21
C GLU A 756 -53.41 41.41 12.68
N GLY A 757 -53.70 40.14 12.44
CA GLY A 757 -52.77 39.20 11.80
C GLY A 757 -52.35 37.99 12.65
N THR A 758 -51.82 36.97 11.96
CA THR A 758 -51.64 35.59 12.46
C THR A 758 -50.25 35.34 13.07
N GLY A 759 -49.27 36.21 12.77
CA GLY A 759 -47.86 35.99 13.12
C GLY A 759 -47.18 34.90 12.27
N LEU A 760 -47.83 34.39 11.22
CA LEU A 760 -47.30 33.32 10.37
C LEU A 760 -46.78 33.82 9.01
N GLY A 761 -47.19 35.01 8.56
CA GLY A 761 -46.82 35.53 7.25
C GLY A 761 -45.31 35.63 7.02
N LEU A 762 -44.56 36.28 7.94
CA LEU A 762 -43.11 36.44 7.81
C LEU A 762 -42.33 35.10 7.89
N PRO A 763 -42.65 34.17 8.82
CA PRO A 763 -42.09 32.82 8.82
C PRO A 763 -42.34 32.05 7.51
N ILE A 764 -43.56 32.14 6.96
CA ILE A 764 -43.92 31.50 5.68
C ILE A 764 -43.12 32.16 4.54
N SER A 765 -43.06 33.49 4.49
CA SER A 765 -42.27 34.21 3.46
C SER A 765 -40.78 33.88 3.54
N SER A 766 -40.20 33.78 4.74
CA SER A 766 -38.81 33.38 4.94
C SER A 766 -38.57 31.96 4.42
N SER A 767 -39.46 31.02 4.75
CA SER A 767 -39.37 29.62 4.32
C SER A 767 -39.52 29.48 2.80
N ILE A 768 -40.42 30.24 2.17
CA ILE A 768 -40.58 30.27 0.71
C ILE A 768 -39.32 30.82 0.04
N VAL A 769 -38.80 31.96 0.51
CA VAL A 769 -37.57 32.56 -0.04
C VAL A 769 -36.39 31.60 0.09
N GLN A 770 -36.28 30.90 1.22
CA GLN A 770 -35.25 29.87 1.42
C GLN A 770 -35.43 28.68 0.47
N ALA A 771 -36.67 28.22 0.26
CA ALA A 771 -36.97 27.15 -0.70
C ALA A 771 -36.70 27.57 -2.16
N MET A 772 -36.81 28.86 -2.48
CA MET A 772 -36.42 29.44 -3.77
C MET A 772 -34.90 29.73 -3.87
N GLY A 773 -34.11 29.36 -2.86
CA GLY A 773 -32.65 29.50 -2.86
C GLY A 773 -32.12 30.88 -2.43
N GLY A 774 -32.98 31.76 -1.93
CA GLY A 774 -32.61 33.07 -1.39
C GLY A 774 -32.60 33.11 0.14
N LYS A 775 -32.41 34.30 0.69
CA LYS A 775 -32.57 34.58 2.13
C LYS A 775 -33.28 35.90 2.33
N LEU A 776 -34.33 35.90 3.16
CA LEU A 776 -35.07 37.09 3.54
C LEU A 776 -34.35 37.82 4.68
N GLU A 777 -33.97 39.07 4.44
CA GLU A 777 -33.21 39.90 5.36
C GLU A 777 -33.96 41.19 5.71
N LEU A 778 -33.63 41.77 6.86
CA LEU A 778 -34.26 42.97 7.41
C LEU A 778 -33.22 44.01 7.79
N ARG A 779 -33.47 45.26 7.41
CA ARG A 779 -32.85 46.46 7.99
C ARG A 779 -33.96 47.35 8.55
N SER A 780 -33.97 47.57 9.86
CA SER A 780 -35.00 48.41 10.47
C SER A 780 -34.44 49.23 11.62
N ILE A 781 -34.94 50.46 11.74
CA ILE A 781 -34.64 51.36 12.84
C ILE A 781 -35.98 51.85 13.40
N PRO A 782 -36.24 51.72 14.72
CA PRO A 782 -37.47 52.21 15.33
C PRO A 782 -37.75 53.67 14.96
N ASP A 783 -39.02 53.95 14.64
CA ASP A 783 -39.58 55.24 14.22
C ASP A 783 -38.97 55.84 12.93
N LYS A 784 -38.16 55.06 12.19
CA LYS A 784 -37.59 55.46 10.89
C LYS A 784 -37.95 54.51 9.75
N GLY A 785 -38.71 53.46 10.03
CA GLY A 785 -39.19 52.47 9.07
C GLY A 785 -38.34 51.22 8.95
N SER A 786 -38.75 50.34 8.02
CA SER A 786 -38.14 49.03 7.79
C SER A 786 -37.88 48.79 6.30
N GLU A 787 -36.87 47.99 6.01
CA GLU A 787 -36.55 47.47 4.68
C GLU A 787 -36.40 45.96 4.77
N PHE A 788 -37.32 45.24 4.12
CA PHE A 788 -37.23 43.79 3.93
C PHE A 788 -36.73 43.52 2.52
N PHE A 789 -35.62 42.79 2.39
CA PHE A 789 -35.01 42.54 1.09
C PHE A 789 -34.48 41.12 0.99
N PHE A 790 -34.44 40.61 -0.24
CA PHE A 790 -33.92 39.28 -0.56
C PHE A 790 -33.44 39.22 -1.99
N LEU A 791 -32.47 38.33 -2.24
CA LEU A 791 -31.91 38.08 -3.55
C LEU A 791 -32.36 36.70 -4.03
N LEU A 792 -32.92 36.64 -5.25
CA LEU A 792 -33.23 35.39 -5.93
C LEU A 792 -32.55 35.33 -7.29
N ARG A 793 -32.09 34.14 -7.65
CA ARG A 793 -31.49 33.86 -8.95
C ARG A 793 -32.42 32.98 -9.75
N PHE A 794 -32.83 33.47 -10.92
CA PHE A 794 -33.73 32.75 -11.82
C PHE A 794 -33.03 32.39 -13.12
N PRO A 795 -33.30 31.19 -13.69
CA PRO A 795 -32.97 30.90 -15.07
C PRO A 795 -33.67 31.85 -16.04
N LEU A 796 -32.92 32.30 -17.04
CA LEU A 796 -33.41 33.09 -18.16
C LEU A 796 -33.94 32.14 -19.23
N SER A 797 -35.20 32.29 -19.61
CA SER A 797 -35.77 31.53 -20.71
C SER A 797 -35.22 32.13 -22.02
N GLN A 798 -34.38 31.38 -22.76
CA GLN A 798 -33.79 31.85 -24.03
C GLN A 798 -34.89 32.26 -25.01
N CYS A 799 -34.81 33.50 -25.52
CA CYS A 799 -35.79 34.06 -26.43
C CYS A 799 -35.78 33.31 -27.77
N ALA A 800 -36.74 32.41 -27.99
CA ALA A 800 -37.21 32.11 -29.32
C ALA A 800 -38.02 33.32 -29.80
N GLN A 801 -37.35 34.14 -30.61
CA GLN A 801 -37.89 35.02 -31.64
C GLN A 801 -39.35 35.48 -31.45
N GLU A 802 -39.48 36.78 -31.20
CA GLU A 802 -40.57 37.58 -31.74
C GLU A 802 -40.69 37.30 -33.25
N THR A 803 -41.55 36.36 -33.62
CA THR A 803 -42.22 36.42 -34.92
C THR A 803 -43.36 37.42 -34.79
N PRO A 804 -43.32 38.53 -35.54
CA PRO A 804 -44.38 39.52 -35.52
C PRO A 804 -45.59 38.95 -36.24
N LYS A 805 -46.70 38.75 -35.52
CA LYS A 805 -48.02 38.94 -36.13
C LYS A 805 -48.42 40.41 -35.94
N LEU A 806 -47.85 41.25 -36.80
CA LEU A 806 -48.62 42.33 -37.45
C LEU A 806 -49.90 41.68 -38.00
N SER A 807 -51.13 42.08 -37.76
CA SER A 807 -51.75 43.34 -37.33
C SER A 807 -53.24 43.02 -37.04
N PRO A 808 -54.06 43.98 -36.56
CA PRO A 808 -53.70 45.29 -36.02
C PRO A 808 -54.31 45.57 -34.63
N ALA A 809 -53.65 46.46 -33.88
CA ALA A 809 -54.37 47.55 -33.20
C ALA A 809 -54.34 48.75 -34.18
N PRO A 810 -55.36 49.63 -34.26
CA PRO A 810 -55.96 50.37 -33.13
C PRO A 810 -57.52 50.35 -33.22
N ASP A 811 -58.33 50.82 -32.27
CA ASP A 811 -58.34 52.13 -31.62
C ASP A 811 -59.33 52.14 -30.44
N HIS A 812 -59.25 53.21 -29.67
CA HIS A 812 -59.99 53.51 -28.44
C HIS A 812 -61.51 53.29 -28.43
N MET A 813 -61.97 53.01 -27.20
CA MET A 813 -63.34 53.09 -26.68
C MET A 813 -64.34 52.10 -27.28
N GLU A 814 -64.86 51.21 -26.46
CA GLU A 814 -66.12 51.47 -25.76
C GLU A 814 -66.44 50.28 -24.86
N THR A 815 -67.07 50.60 -23.75
CA THR A 815 -67.97 49.74 -22.98
C THR A 815 -68.74 48.76 -23.88
N GLY A 816 -68.22 47.55 -24.03
CA GLY A 816 -68.91 46.44 -24.70
C GLY A 816 -69.40 45.48 -23.64
N HIS A 817 -70.71 45.45 -23.45
CA HIS A 817 -71.41 44.56 -22.53
C HIS A 817 -70.91 43.12 -22.70
N ALA A 818 -70.51 42.48 -21.59
CA ALA A 818 -70.55 41.02 -21.55
C ALA A 818 -72.00 40.65 -21.90
N GLU A 819 -72.22 40.15 -23.11
CA GLU A 819 -73.47 39.50 -23.49
C GLU A 819 -73.81 38.55 -22.36
N THR A 820 -74.95 38.79 -21.71
CA THR A 820 -75.48 37.89 -20.70
C THR A 820 -75.56 36.50 -21.31
N VAL A 821 -74.63 35.62 -20.94
CA VAL A 821 -74.64 34.21 -21.34
C VAL A 821 -75.90 33.61 -20.73
N SER A 822 -76.97 33.55 -21.51
CA SER A 822 -78.24 33.01 -21.06
C SER A 822 -78.16 31.50 -21.09
N LEU A 823 -78.36 30.85 -19.93
CA LEU A 823 -78.42 29.38 -19.84
C LEU A 823 -79.80 28.82 -20.24
N LYS A 824 -80.64 29.63 -20.88
CA LYS A 824 -82.02 29.27 -21.24
C LYS A 824 -82.04 28.11 -22.22
N GLY A 825 -82.54 26.96 -21.77
CA GLY A 825 -82.62 25.72 -22.56
C GLY A 825 -81.41 24.81 -22.44
N VAL A 826 -80.43 25.14 -21.59
CA VAL A 826 -79.30 24.26 -21.25
C VAL A 826 -79.70 23.35 -20.11
N ARG A 827 -79.53 22.03 -20.28
CA ARG A 827 -79.73 21.03 -19.24
C ARG A 827 -78.38 20.53 -18.71
N ILE A 828 -78.19 20.67 -17.40
CA ILE A 828 -76.95 20.40 -16.69
C ILE A 828 -77.17 19.25 -15.70
N LEU A 829 -76.27 18.27 -15.71
CA LEU A 829 -76.20 17.25 -14.66
C LEU A 829 -75.26 17.75 -13.56
N LEU A 830 -75.78 17.95 -12.36
CA LEU A 830 -75.00 18.39 -11.20
C LEU A 830 -74.78 17.20 -10.24
N ALA A 831 -73.53 16.77 -10.07
CA ALA A 831 -73.15 15.75 -9.11
C ALA A 831 -72.55 16.40 -7.85
N GLU A 832 -73.33 16.44 -6.78
CA GLU A 832 -72.99 17.05 -5.48
C GLU A 832 -73.63 16.25 -4.33
N ASP A 833 -72.79 15.74 -3.43
CA ASP A 833 -73.20 14.91 -2.30
C ASP A 833 -73.73 15.71 -1.11
N ASN A 834 -73.30 16.97 -0.96
CA ASN A 834 -73.79 17.85 0.08
C ASN A 834 -75.12 18.51 -0.31
N ASP A 835 -76.18 18.17 0.43
CA ASP A 835 -77.55 18.67 0.18
C ASP A 835 -77.65 20.20 0.09
N LEU A 836 -76.96 20.92 0.97
CA LEU A 836 -77.02 22.38 1.02
C LEU A 836 -76.26 23.03 -0.14
N ASN A 837 -75.07 22.51 -0.49
CA ASN A 837 -74.33 22.99 -1.66
C ASN A 837 -75.09 22.72 -2.95
N ALA A 838 -75.73 21.55 -3.04
CA ALA A 838 -76.52 21.17 -4.20
C ALA A 838 -77.74 22.07 -4.34
N GLU A 839 -78.46 22.36 -3.24
CA GLU A 839 -79.58 23.29 -3.21
C GLU A 839 -79.16 24.69 -3.70
N ILE A 840 -78.06 25.23 -3.15
CA ILE A 840 -77.50 26.53 -3.56
C ILE A 840 -77.13 26.55 -5.05
N ALA A 841 -76.41 25.52 -5.55
CA ALA A 841 -75.98 25.45 -6.93
C ALA A 841 -77.16 25.27 -7.91
N VAL A 842 -78.16 24.48 -7.54
CA VAL A 842 -79.39 24.30 -8.32
C VAL A 842 -80.17 25.61 -8.42
N GLU A 843 -80.39 26.31 -7.30
CA GLU A 843 -81.10 27.59 -7.30
C GLU A 843 -80.36 28.64 -8.15
N LEU A 844 -79.05 28.76 -7.98
CA LEU A 844 -78.23 29.67 -8.77
C LEU A 844 -78.29 29.36 -10.28
N LEU A 845 -78.15 28.10 -10.69
CA LEU A 845 -78.21 27.72 -12.11
C LEU A 845 -79.61 27.93 -12.72
N GLN A 846 -80.66 27.67 -11.94
CA GLN A 846 -82.06 27.88 -12.36
C GLN A 846 -82.40 29.36 -12.52
N MET A 847 -81.91 30.24 -11.63
CA MET A 847 -82.08 31.71 -11.75
C MET A 847 -81.53 32.25 -13.08
N TRP A 848 -80.50 31.62 -13.63
CA TRP A 848 -79.89 32.00 -14.91
C TRP A 848 -80.46 31.23 -16.13
N GLY A 849 -81.49 30.39 -15.90
CA GLY A 849 -82.33 29.77 -16.94
C GLY A 849 -82.01 28.31 -17.29
N ALA A 850 -81.08 27.66 -16.59
CA ALA A 850 -80.72 26.26 -16.81
C ALA A 850 -81.76 25.29 -16.21
N GLN A 851 -81.90 24.11 -16.81
CA GLN A 851 -82.53 22.95 -16.18
C GLN A 851 -81.45 22.09 -15.51
N VAL A 852 -81.61 21.75 -14.25
CA VAL A 852 -80.58 21.01 -13.50
C VAL A 852 -81.15 19.71 -12.96
N ASP A 853 -80.54 18.58 -13.33
CA ASP A 853 -80.78 17.30 -12.66
C ASP A 853 -79.67 17.05 -11.65
N ARG A 854 -80.02 16.67 -10.42
CA ARG A 854 -79.06 16.41 -9.34
C ARG A 854 -78.74 14.91 -9.25
N ALA A 855 -77.46 14.60 -9.08
CA ALA A 855 -76.94 13.31 -8.62
C ALA A 855 -76.25 13.49 -7.26
N CYS A 856 -76.45 12.57 -6.32
CA CYS A 856 -75.90 12.64 -4.96
C CYS A 856 -74.52 11.96 -4.84
N ASN A 857 -74.02 11.34 -5.91
CA ASN A 857 -72.68 10.74 -5.99
C ASN A 857 -72.29 10.47 -7.46
N GLY A 858 -71.03 10.08 -7.68
CA GLY A 858 -70.50 9.80 -9.02
C GLY A 858 -71.15 8.61 -9.72
N GLN A 859 -71.66 7.62 -9.00
CA GLN A 859 -72.30 6.44 -9.58
C GLN A 859 -73.68 6.82 -10.12
N GLU A 860 -74.45 7.59 -9.36
CA GLU A 860 -75.74 8.13 -9.80
C GLU A 860 -75.56 9.08 -10.99
N ALA A 861 -74.50 9.88 -11.02
CA ALA A 861 -74.17 10.73 -12.17
C ALA A 861 -73.87 9.91 -13.43
N LEU A 862 -73.10 8.82 -13.30
CA LEU A 862 -72.84 7.88 -14.39
C LEU A 862 -74.12 7.19 -14.87
N ASP A 863 -74.97 6.73 -13.95
CA ASP A 863 -76.22 6.04 -14.26
C ASP A 863 -77.21 6.96 -14.99
N LEU A 864 -77.36 8.21 -14.51
CA LEU A 864 -78.21 9.22 -15.14
C LEU A 864 -77.70 9.62 -16.53
N PHE A 865 -76.39 9.76 -16.70
CA PHE A 865 -75.80 10.09 -18.00
C PHE A 865 -75.94 8.94 -19.01
N THR A 866 -75.63 7.71 -18.60
CA THR A 866 -75.65 6.55 -19.52
C THR A 866 -77.06 6.03 -19.83
N GLY A 867 -78.01 6.25 -18.93
CA GLY A 867 -79.42 5.87 -19.12
C GLY A 867 -80.24 6.84 -19.98
N GLY A 868 -79.71 8.04 -20.26
CA GLY A 868 -80.38 9.07 -21.06
C GLY A 868 -80.22 8.89 -22.58
N PRO A 869 -81.07 9.51 -23.43
CA PRO A 869 -80.79 9.66 -24.86
C PRO A 869 -79.64 10.64 -25.13
N ALA A 870 -79.00 10.47 -26.30
CA ALA A 870 -78.01 11.41 -26.79
C ALA A 870 -78.56 12.85 -26.89
N GLY A 871 -77.74 13.82 -26.53
CA GLY A 871 -78.07 15.25 -26.45
C GLY A 871 -78.84 15.67 -25.21
N GLN A 872 -79.06 14.78 -24.22
CA GLN A 872 -79.82 15.12 -23.02
C GLN A 872 -79.14 16.17 -22.13
N TYR A 873 -77.82 16.09 -21.95
CA TYR A 873 -77.05 16.99 -21.10
C TYR A 873 -76.02 17.77 -21.91
N GLN A 874 -75.97 19.08 -21.73
CA GLN A 874 -75.01 19.96 -22.42
C GLN A 874 -73.74 20.20 -21.59
N ALA A 875 -73.79 19.97 -20.28
CA ALA A 875 -72.63 19.98 -19.41
C ALA A 875 -72.89 19.13 -18.16
N ILE A 876 -71.82 18.60 -17.57
CA ILE A 876 -71.85 17.93 -16.28
C ILE A 876 -70.98 18.74 -15.32
N LEU A 877 -71.55 19.16 -14.20
CA LEU A 877 -70.82 19.75 -13.09
C LEU A 877 -70.55 18.65 -12.05
N MET A 878 -69.29 18.33 -11.81
CA MET A 878 -68.88 17.12 -11.08
C MET A 878 -68.03 17.48 -9.87
N ASP A 879 -68.52 17.24 -8.64
CA ASP A 879 -67.64 17.27 -7.47
C ASP A 879 -66.61 16.14 -7.53
N ILE A 880 -65.35 16.47 -7.24
CA ILE A 880 -64.25 15.50 -7.22
C ILE A 880 -64.42 14.51 -6.08
N ARG A 881 -64.87 14.94 -4.89
CA ARG A 881 -64.91 14.08 -3.69
C ARG A 881 -66.34 13.80 -3.28
N MET A 882 -66.88 12.69 -3.76
CA MET A 882 -68.20 12.20 -3.39
C MET A 882 -68.12 10.76 -2.85
N PRO A 883 -69.03 10.33 -1.96
CA PRO A 883 -69.15 8.95 -1.50
C PRO A 883 -69.62 8.02 -2.63
N VAL A 884 -69.49 6.70 -2.42
CA VAL A 884 -69.85 5.63 -3.39
C VAL A 884 -68.96 5.57 -4.62
N MET A 885 -68.90 6.64 -5.41
CA MET A 885 -67.96 6.80 -6.52
C MET A 885 -67.55 8.27 -6.57
N ASP A 886 -66.24 8.50 -6.60
CA ASP A 886 -65.69 9.84 -6.67
C ASP A 886 -65.80 10.43 -8.09
N GLY A 887 -65.62 11.74 -8.21
CA GLY A 887 -65.83 12.44 -9.48
C GLY A 887 -64.79 12.10 -10.56
N LEU A 888 -63.57 11.70 -10.18
CA LEU A 888 -62.54 11.31 -11.13
C LEU A 888 -62.87 9.95 -11.74
N ASP A 889 -63.21 8.97 -10.88
CA ASP A 889 -63.63 7.64 -11.31
C ASP A 889 -64.94 7.71 -12.12
N ALA A 890 -65.90 8.55 -11.70
CA ALA A 890 -67.12 8.80 -12.47
C ALA A 890 -66.81 9.37 -13.85
N THR A 891 -65.88 10.33 -13.95
CA THR A 891 -65.47 10.91 -15.23
C THR A 891 -64.81 9.87 -16.13
N VAL A 892 -63.89 9.05 -15.60
CA VAL A 892 -63.25 7.97 -16.37
C VAL A 892 -64.29 6.98 -16.89
N ASN A 893 -65.27 6.61 -16.05
CA ASN A 893 -66.34 5.69 -16.44
C ASN A 893 -67.31 6.31 -17.45
N ILE A 894 -67.64 7.60 -17.30
CA ILE A 894 -68.46 8.34 -18.28
C ILE A 894 -67.74 8.36 -19.62
N ARG A 895 -66.46 8.76 -19.66
CA ARG A 895 -65.61 8.83 -20.87
C ARG A 895 -65.41 7.47 -21.53
N SER A 896 -65.43 6.39 -20.76
CA SER A 896 -65.28 5.02 -21.25
C SER A 896 -66.60 4.33 -21.59
N SER A 897 -67.75 4.97 -21.37
CA SER A 897 -69.07 4.40 -21.63
C SER A 897 -69.40 4.38 -23.13
N SER A 898 -70.31 3.48 -23.52
CA SER A 898 -70.81 3.37 -24.89
C SER A 898 -71.87 4.44 -25.25
N HIS A 899 -72.10 5.43 -24.37
CA HIS A 899 -73.06 6.50 -24.63
C HIS A 899 -72.51 7.43 -25.73
N PRO A 900 -73.32 7.86 -26.73
CA PRO A 900 -72.80 8.63 -27.88
C PRO A 900 -72.08 9.94 -27.51
N ASP A 901 -72.51 10.61 -26.43
CA ASP A 901 -71.92 11.88 -25.99
C ASP A 901 -70.77 11.71 -24.98
N SER A 902 -70.36 10.46 -24.68
CA SER A 902 -69.37 10.18 -23.64
C SER A 902 -68.04 10.90 -23.86
N ALA A 903 -67.61 11.05 -25.11
CA ALA A 903 -66.37 11.71 -25.47
C ALA A 903 -66.48 13.24 -25.58
N SER A 904 -67.67 13.78 -25.87
CA SER A 904 -67.86 15.19 -26.24
C SER A 904 -68.51 16.04 -25.15
N VAL A 905 -69.30 15.46 -24.24
CA VAL A 905 -69.98 16.26 -23.19
C VAL A 905 -68.94 16.95 -22.29
N PRO A 906 -69.01 18.28 -22.10
CA PRO A 906 -68.14 18.97 -21.15
C PRO A 906 -68.37 18.49 -19.72
N ILE A 907 -67.30 18.06 -19.04
CA ILE A 907 -67.34 17.70 -17.61
C ILE A 907 -66.48 18.72 -16.86
N ILE A 908 -67.11 19.55 -16.03
CA ILE A 908 -66.45 20.62 -15.30
C ILE A 908 -66.30 20.20 -13.83
N ALA A 909 -65.06 20.11 -13.38
CA ALA A 909 -64.71 19.76 -12.01
C ALA A 909 -65.14 20.85 -11.04
N MET A 910 -65.83 20.51 -9.96
CA MET A 910 -66.10 21.40 -8.84
C MET A 910 -65.19 21.03 -7.68
N THR A 911 -64.21 21.86 -7.35
CA THR A 911 -63.20 21.54 -6.32
C THR A 911 -63.16 22.57 -5.20
N ALA A 912 -62.97 22.12 -3.96
CA ALA A 912 -62.75 23.01 -2.81
C ALA A 912 -61.31 23.56 -2.73
N ASN A 913 -60.36 23.03 -3.51
CA ASN A 913 -58.93 23.37 -3.48
C ASN A 913 -58.44 23.62 -4.92
N SER A 914 -57.93 24.82 -5.20
CA SER A 914 -57.34 25.20 -6.50
C SER A 914 -55.84 24.85 -6.59
N PHE A 915 -55.40 23.75 -5.97
CA PHE A 915 -54.01 23.31 -6.06
C PHE A 915 -53.76 22.56 -7.38
N LYS A 916 -52.61 22.82 -8.00
CA LYS A 916 -52.20 22.30 -9.33
C LYS A 916 -52.34 20.78 -9.45
N GLU A 917 -52.11 20.05 -8.37
CA GLU A 917 -52.24 18.59 -8.26
C GLU A 917 -53.68 18.07 -8.51
N ASP A 918 -54.70 18.76 -7.99
CA ASP A 918 -56.11 18.40 -8.19
C ASP A 918 -56.58 18.74 -9.62
N SER A 919 -56.05 19.83 -10.20
CA SER A 919 -56.28 20.21 -11.60
C SER A 919 -55.64 19.21 -12.58
N ASP A 920 -54.41 18.77 -12.32
CA ASP A 920 -53.71 17.79 -13.16
C ASP A 920 -54.38 16.42 -13.10
N ALA A 921 -54.90 16.02 -11.94
CA ALA A 921 -55.67 14.78 -11.79
C ALA A 921 -57.01 14.85 -12.54
N ALA A 922 -57.73 15.97 -12.44
CA ALA A 922 -58.99 16.20 -13.15
C ALA A 922 -58.81 16.19 -14.69
N ALA A 923 -57.77 16.87 -15.19
CA ALA A 923 -57.45 16.88 -16.61
C ALA A 923 -57.10 15.47 -17.12
N LYS A 924 -56.30 14.70 -16.37
CA LYS A 924 -55.97 13.30 -16.71
C LYS A 924 -57.19 12.38 -16.72
N ALA A 925 -58.17 12.62 -15.86
CA ALA A 925 -59.43 11.86 -15.83
C ALA A 925 -60.35 12.18 -17.03
N GLY A 926 -60.08 13.24 -17.78
CA GLY A 926 -60.86 13.65 -18.95
C GLY A 926 -61.90 14.75 -18.67
N MET A 927 -61.75 15.49 -17.56
CA MET A 927 -62.55 16.69 -17.29
C MET A 927 -62.08 17.86 -18.16
N THR A 928 -63.03 18.66 -18.64
CA THR A 928 -62.83 19.71 -19.65
C THR A 928 -62.53 21.08 -19.02
N GLY A 929 -62.94 21.30 -17.77
CA GLY A 929 -62.70 22.55 -17.06
C GLY A 929 -62.81 22.36 -15.55
N PHE A 930 -62.56 23.43 -14.78
CA PHE A 930 -62.70 23.42 -13.33
C PHE A 930 -63.26 24.74 -12.80
N VAL A 931 -63.99 24.65 -11.69
CA VAL A 931 -64.53 25.76 -10.93
C VAL A 931 -64.31 25.51 -9.44
N SER A 932 -63.87 26.54 -8.71
CA SER A 932 -63.66 26.44 -7.26
C SER A 932 -64.96 26.59 -6.48
N LYS A 933 -65.07 25.91 -5.32
CA LYS A 933 -66.16 26.09 -4.35
C LYS A 933 -65.74 27.09 -3.24
N PRO A 934 -66.58 28.05 -2.82
CA PRO A 934 -67.95 28.29 -3.26
C PRO A 934 -68.00 28.82 -4.70
N VAL A 935 -69.03 28.40 -5.44
CA VAL A 935 -69.16 28.68 -6.88
C VAL A 935 -69.29 30.19 -7.12
N ASP A 936 -68.35 30.75 -7.87
CA ASP A 936 -68.47 32.10 -8.44
C ASP A 936 -69.28 32.00 -9.74
N MET A 937 -70.45 32.63 -9.76
CA MET A 937 -71.38 32.53 -10.88
C MET A 937 -70.88 33.22 -12.15
N ASP A 938 -70.17 34.35 -12.03
CA ASP A 938 -69.63 35.05 -13.20
C ASP A 938 -68.54 34.21 -13.87
N TYR A 939 -67.71 33.56 -13.05
CA TYR A 939 -66.70 32.64 -13.55
C TYR A 939 -67.31 31.34 -14.11
N LEU A 940 -68.29 30.73 -13.43
CA LEU A 940 -68.97 29.53 -13.91
C LEU A 940 -69.67 29.76 -15.25
N LEU A 941 -70.34 30.90 -15.43
CA LEU A 941 -70.99 31.27 -16.71
C LEU A 941 -69.97 31.44 -17.83
N LYS A 942 -68.79 32.00 -17.54
CA LYS A 942 -67.70 32.09 -18.50
C LYS A 942 -67.20 30.70 -18.91
N VAL A 943 -66.91 29.83 -17.95
CA VAL A 943 -66.41 28.47 -18.22
C VAL A 943 -67.46 27.64 -18.97
N LEU A 944 -68.73 27.70 -18.57
CA LEU A 944 -69.82 27.04 -19.28
C LEU A 944 -69.98 27.60 -20.70
N GLY A 945 -69.91 28.92 -20.88
CA GLY A 945 -69.99 29.57 -22.19
C GLY A 945 -68.86 29.17 -23.14
N GLU A 946 -67.63 29.06 -22.63
CA GLU A 946 -66.46 28.63 -23.40
C GLU A 946 -66.51 27.13 -23.77
N ASN A 947 -67.05 26.27 -22.90
CA ASN A 947 -67.04 24.82 -23.10
C ASN A 947 -68.28 24.29 -23.83
N ILE A 948 -69.45 24.92 -23.68
CA ILE A 948 -70.67 24.53 -24.39
C ILE A 948 -70.66 25.04 -25.85
N ARG A 949 -69.97 26.14 -26.15
CA ARG A 949 -69.83 26.65 -27.54
C ARG A 949 -68.81 25.88 -28.39
N ASN A 950 -67.90 25.13 -27.76
CA ASN A 950 -66.83 24.38 -28.41
C ASN A 950 -67.06 22.86 -28.44
N ALA A 951 -68.22 22.39 -27.96
CA ALA A 951 -68.70 21.02 -28.04
C ALA A 951 -69.82 20.93 -29.10
#